data_AF-A0A2W5ND76-F1
#
_entry.id   AF-A0A2W5ND76-F1
#
_cell.length_a   1.000
_cell.length_b   1.000
_cell.length_c   1.000
_cell.angle_alpha   90.00
_cell.angle_beta   90.00
_cell.angle_gamma   90.00
#
_symmetry.space_group_name_H-M   'P 1'
#
loop_
_entity.id
_entity.type
_entity.pdbx_description
1 polymer ?
#
loop_
_entity_poly.entity_id
_entity_poly.type
_entity_poly.pdbx_seq_one_letter_code
_entity_poly.pdbx_strand_id
1 'polypeptide(L)'
;MLGFLAALLPFAIAEAAGPPARPVAAGEIVADAGATPALGMGLSGVVDWSTEQPFIDVMKTARPWVGHLPGQWGGWEHADLARAGALDADGWPRFIPPELGGISTLFLTGQPEAATGLAGRYRLTYEGEGEIALEGRVTRVTRRPGEIRFDYAPGEGFVLLGIRSSDPRGTGAYLRNIRVVAERDIDLFEAGAVFNPRWIARIRGIRAARFMDWMDTNDSEQVDWADRPRPGDYTYARVGVPVEVMVALANQLAVDPWFTMPHRATDAYARAFAEYVRDHLDPRRKTYVEWSNEVWNWQFGQTDWALEQARARWGADAPGDAFMQYAGLRAAEVARIWTEVFGPRADRLTRVVATQTGWLGLEAPLLEAPLYVAEDPGRNRPPAEAFDAYAVTGYFGNLLGGAKAPLVRGWLAEGDAEAKAVRELRDGALSGEPGDSLEALVGRYWPYQAEVARRHGLELVMYEGGTHVVGTGPAADDTALTDFLIGLNYSEAMGRLYDELLDGWRAAGGTLFNAFVDVAGPSKWGSWGALRHLDDATPRWDALMEFNASHPAWWDDRPASDFVAGRLLRGDGRIAGGPGDDLLLGGAGDDTLAAGGGEDSLHGGGGADTALLPGAPDEYRFRADGPAMIAERAGTRDRIRLFAIEQVAFTDGGETRRADFILR
;
A
#
# COMPACT_ATOMS: atom_id res chain seq x y z
N MET A 1 -44.42 -35.03 -51.26
CA MET A 1 -43.64 -33.92 -51.82
C MET A 1 -43.34 -32.96 -50.69
N LEU A 2 -42.08 -32.54 -50.64
CA LEU A 2 -41.50 -31.65 -49.64
C LEU A 2 -42.19 -30.28 -49.57
N GLY A 3 -42.12 -29.67 -48.38
CA GLY A 3 -41.59 -28.30 -48.25
C GLY A 3 -42.59 -27.25 -47.80
N PHE A 4 -42.51 -26.86 -46.53
CA PHE A 4 -42.34 -25.48 -46.03
C PHE A 4 -42.75 -25.40 -44.56
N LEU A 5 -41.80 -25.08 -43.67
CA LEU A 5 -42.05 -24.17 -42.54
C LEU A 5 -40.71 -23.68 -41.98
N ALA A 6 -40.51 -22.37 -42.11
CA ALA A 6 -39.37 -21.64 -41.61
C ALA A 6 -39.50 -21.42 -40.10
N ALA A 7 -38.39 -21.64 -39.37
CA ALA A 7 -38.22 -21.22 -37.99
C ALA A 7 -37.17 -20.10 -37.96
N LEU A 8 -37.54 -18.98 -37.36
CA LEU A 8 -36.65 -17.87 -36.99
C LEU A 8 -35.83 -18.29 -35.76
N LEU A 9 -34.51 -18.12 -35.81
CA LEU A 9 -33.59 -18.15 -34.67
C LEU A 9 -32.89 -16.79 -34.56
N PRO A 10 -32.68 -16.25 -33.35
CA PRO A 10 -32.00 -14.98 -33.15
C PRO A 10 -30.46 -15.14 -33.17
N PHE A 11 -29.81 -14.04 -33.54
CA PHE A 11 -28.35 -13.86 -33.55
C PHE A 11 -27.73 -14.11 -32.17
N ALA A 12 -26.70 -14.95 -32.12
CA ALA A 12 -25.75 -15.00 -31.01
C ALA A 12 -24.53 -14.13 -31.37
N ILE A 13 -24.25 -13.12 -30.55
CA ILE A 13 -22.95 -12.45 -30.50
C ILE A 13 -22.06 -13.33 -29.62
N ALA A 14 -20.96 -13.82 -30.18
CA ALA A 14 -19.95 -14.55 -29.44
C ALA A 14 -19.00 -13.54 -28.77
N GLU A 15 -19.06 -13.45 -27.45
CA GLU A 15 -18.00 -12.88 -26.61
C GLU A 15 -16.78 -13.80 -26.69
N ALA A 16 -15.66 -13.27 -27.17
CA ALA A 16 -14.37 -13.92 -27.01
C ALA A 16 -13.80 -13.50 -25.65
N ALA A 17 -14.11 -14.28 -24.60
CA ALA A 17 -13.37 -14.20 -23.35
C ALA A 17 -11.90 -14.53 -23.63
N GLY A 18 -11.00 -13.59 -23.35
CA GLY A 18 -9.55 -13.83 -23.39
C GLY A 18 -9.15 -14.93 -22.39
N PRO A 19 -8.02 -15.60 -22.61
CA PRO A 19 -7.53 -16.59 -21.65
C PRO A 19 -7.26 -15.92 -20.29
N PRO A 20 -7.49 -16.62 -19.16
CA PRO A 20 -7.21 -16.08 -17.83
C PRO A 20 -5.73 -15.69 -17.71
N ALA A 21 -5.46 -14.58 -17.01
CA ALA A 21 -4.12 -14.09 -16.79
C ALA A 21 -3.29 -15.14 -16.03
N ARG A 22 -2.18 -15.57 -16.65
CA ARG A 22 -1.24 -16.51 -16.04
C ARG A 22 -0.56 -15.82 -14.84
N PRO A 23 -0.29 -16.53 -13.72
CA PRO A 23 0.52 -15.97 -12.64
C PRO A 23 1.89 -15.57 -13.21
N VAL A 24 2.18 -14.26 -13.12
CA VAL A 24 3.41 -13.65 -13.60
C VAL A 24 4.58 -14.25 -12.81
N ALA A 25 5.53 -14.86 -13.51
CA ALA A 25 6.70 -15.41 -12.84
C ALA A 25 7.58 -14.28 -12.27
N ALA A 26 8.28 -14.53 -11.16
CA ALA A 26 9.31 -13.61 -10.67
C ALA A 26 10.35 -13.37 -11.79
N GLY A 27 10.39 -12.16 -12.33
CA GLY A 27 11.27 -11.78 -13.46
C GLY A 27 10.60 -11.68 -14.83
N GLU A 28 9.27 -11.87 -14.94
CA GLU A 28 8.58 -11.58 -16.21
C GLU A 28 8.49 -10.07 -16.44
N ILE A 29 9.06 -9.64 -17.57
CA ILE A 29 9.01 -8.27 -18.08
C ILE A 29 7.56 -7.98 -18.48
N VAL A 30 6.83 -7.26 -17.64
CA VAL A 30 5.57 -6.63 -18.09
C VAL A 30 5.98 -5.29 -18.72
N ALA A 31 5.67 -5.09 -19.99
CA ALA A 31 5.69 -3.74 -20.56
C ALA A 31 4.41 -3.04 -20.11
N ASP A 32 4.47 -1.76 -19.74
CA ASP A 32 3.24 -1.01 -19.48
C ASP A 32 2.38 -1.01 -20.73
N ALA A 33 1.08 -1.20 -20.54
CA ALA A 33 0.11 -1.32 -21.63
C ALA A 33 -0.07 -0.01 -22.45
N GLY A 34 0.72 1.03 -22.19
CA GLY A 34 0.59 2.33 -22.88
C GLY A 34 -0.79 2.98 -22.67
N ALA A 35 -1.55 2.54 -21.66
CA ALA A 35 -2.87 3.06 -21.30
C ALA A 35 -2.78 3.93 -20.03
N THR A 36 -3.66 4.93 -19.92
CA THR A 36 -3.78 5.76 -18.72
C THR A 36 -4.60 5.00 -17.67
N PRO A 37 -4.02 4.53 -16.55
CA PRO A 37 -4.74 3.70 -15.59
C PRO A 37 -5.85 4.48 -14.89
N ALA A 38 -6.91 3.78 -14.48
CA ALA A 38 -8.07 4.37 -13.80
C ALA A 38 -8.29 3.85 -12.38
N LEU A 39 -7.79 2.66 -12.04
CA LEU A 39 -8.07 2.06 -10.74
C LEU A 39 -7.05 2.50 -9.69
N GLY A 40 -7.49 2.95 -8.52
CA GLY A 40 -6.65 3.07 -7.32
C GLY A 40 -6.73 1.83 -6.45
N MET A 41 -5.72 1.61 -5.60
CA MET A 41 -5.77 0.58 -4.56
C MET A 41 -5.25 1.12 -3.23
N GLY A 42 -5.90 0.74 -2.13
CA GLY A 42 -5.23 0.73 -0.83
C GLY A 42 -4.23 -0.42 -0.75
N LEU A 43 -3.18 -0.21 0.02
CA LEU A 43 -2.15 -1.22 0.27
C LEU A 43 -2.34 -1.85 1.64
N SER A 44 -2.12 -3.15 1.73
CA SER A 44 -2.32 -3.92 2.95
C SER A 44 -1.38 -3.47 4.08
N GLY A 45 -1.83 -3.61 5.33
CA GLY A 45 -1.00 -3.30 6.49
C GLY A 45 0.30 -4.11 6.54
N VAL A 46 1.39 -3.44 6.94
CA VAL A 46 2.71 -4.06 7.06
C VAL A 46 2.83 -4.73 8.43
N VAL A 47 2.71 -6.06 8.46
CA VAL A 47 2.76 -6.88 9.68
C VAL A 47 3.36 -8.26 9.39
N ASP A 48 3.76 -8.98 10.45
CA ASP A 48 4.54 -10.23 10.33
C ASP A 48 3.79 -11.39 9.67
N TRP A 49 2.46 -11.27 9.60
CA TRP A 49 1.55 -12.22 8.96
C TRP A 49 0.99 -11.72 7.63
N SER A 50 1.36 -10.52 7.17
CA SER A 50 0.87 -9.98 5.89
C SER A 50 1.25 -10.92 4.74
N THR A 51 0.29 -11.19 3.84
CA THR A 51 0.52 -12.00 2.64
C THR A 51 0.88 -11.15 1.42
N GLU A 52 0.87 -9.83 1.55
CA GLU A 52 1.32 -8.85 0.55
C GLU A 52 2.84 -8.94 0.36
N GLN A 53 3.59 -9.03 1.46
CA GLN A 53 5.05 -9.12 1.47
C GLN A 53 5.70 -8.06 0.55
N PRO A 54 5.49 -6.75 0.80
CA PRO A 54 5.86 -5.69 -0.14
C PRO A 54 7.35 -5.37 -0.18
N PHE A 55 8.14 -5.83 0.81
CA PHE A 55 9.58 -5.54 0.92
C PHE A 55 10.46 -6.76 0.59
N ILE A 56 11.61 -6.52 -0.05
CA ILE A 56 12.64 -7.56 -0.26
C ILE A 56 13.27 -7.99 1.06
N ASP A 57 13.52 -7.02 1.96
CA ASP A 57 13.94 -7.30 3.33
C ASP A 57 12.73 -7.62 4.19
N VAL A 58 12.51 -8.92 4.41
CA VAL A 58 11.40 -9.46 5.20
C VAL A 58 11.44 -8.92 6.64
N MET A 59 12.61 -8.53 7.14
CA MET A 59 12.75 -7.94 8.47
C MET A 59 11.90 -6.66 8.64
N LYS A 60 11.61 -5.94 7.55
CA LYS A 60 10.75 -4.74 7.58
C LYS A 60 9.29 -5.01 7.94
N THR A 61 8.87 -6.28 7.90
CA THR A 61 7.54 -6.75 8.33
C THR A 61 7.54 -7.32 9.75
N ALA A 62 8.70 -7.39 10.40
CA ALA A 62 8.85 -8.13 11.64
C ALA A 62 8.04 -7.51 12.78
N ARG A 63 7.45 -8.35 13.62
CA ARG A 63 6.71 -7.91 14.80
C ARG A 63 7.61 -7.09 15.75
N PRO A 64 7.07 -6.10 16.49
CA PRO A 64 7.86 -5.41 17.48
C PRO A 64 8.57 -6.36 18.45
N TRP A 65 9.80 -6.03 18.85
CA TRP A 65 10.58 -6.81 19.80
C TRP A 65 9.80 -7.10 21.09
N VAL A 66 9.84 -8.36 21.52
CA VAL A 66 9.27 -8.83 22.79
C VAL A 66 10.40 -9.32 23.68
N GLY A 67 10.50 -8.76 24.89
CA GLY A 67 11.42 -9.23 25.92
C GLY A 67 10.80 -10.33 26.77
N HIS A 68 11.55 -11.42 26.97
CA HIS A 68 11.05 -12.60 27.70
C HIS A 68 11.64 -12.67 29.10
N LEU A 69 10.79 -12.59 30.13
CA LEU A 69 11.19 -12.87 31.50
C LEU A 69 11.52 -14.38 31.67
N PRO A 70 12.34 -14.77 32.66
CA PRO A 70 12.76 -16.15 32.83
C PRO A 70 11.58 -17.13 32.92
N GLY A 71 11.58 -18.13 32.06
CA GLY A 71 10.58 -19.21 32.05
C GLY A 71 9.21 -18.83 31.47
N GLN A 72 9.06 -17.65 30.86
CA GLN A 72 7.80 -17.23 30.24
C GLN A 72 8.00 -16.56 28.88
N TRP A 73 7.00 -16.71 28.00
CA TRP A 73 6.94 -15.94 26.77
C TRP A 73 6.48 -14.51 27.08
N GLY A 74 7.40 -13.57 26.94
CA GLY A 74 7.12 -12.14 27.02
C GLY A 74 7.29 -11.62 28.44
N GLY A 75 6.64 -10.49 28.71
CA GLY A 75 6.76 -9.77 29.98
C GLY A 75 7.24 -8.34 29.78
N TRP A 76 8.00 -8.07 28.73
CA TRP A 76 8.36 -6.72 28.30
C TRP A 76 7.93 -6.51 26.85
N GLU A 77 7.21 -5.42 26.61
CA GLU A 77 6.89 -4.96 25.25
C GLU A 77 8.01 -4.08 24.70
N HIS A 78 7.92 -3.74 23.42
CA HIS A 78 8.88 -2.86 22.76
C HIS A 78 9.08 -1.53 23.51
N ALA A 79 8.00 -0.93 24.02
CA ALA A 79 8.04 0.31 24.77
C ALA A 79 8.84 0.17 26.09
N ASP A 80 8.79 -0.99 26.74
CA ASP A 80 9.57 -1.24 27.97
C ASP A 80 11.06 -1.37 27.65
N LEU A 81 11.40 -2.07 26.56
CA LEU A 81 12.78 -2.18 26.06
C LEU A 81 13.35 -0.80 25.71
N ALA A 82 12.56 0.04 25.03
CA ALA A 82 12.95 1.42 24.72
C ALA A 82 13.17 2.25 25.99
N ARG A 83 12.25 2.16 26.98
CA ARG A 83 12.33 2.88 28.26
C ARG A 83 13.55 2.47 29.09
N ALA A 84 13.97 1.21 28.98
CA ALA A 84 15.19 0.71 29.62
C ALA A 84 16.48 1.13 28.89
N GLY A 85 16.39 1.82 27.75
CA GLY A 85 17.54 2.17 26.91
C GLY A 85 18.17 0.97 26.20
N ALA A 86 17.45 -0.17 26.11
CA ALA A 86 17.96 -1.38 25.48
C ALA A 86 17.99 -1.27 23.95
N LEU A 87 17.22 -0.36 23.36
CA LEU A 87 17.13 -0.15 21.91
C LEU A 87 17.91 1.10 21.50
N ASP A 88 18.52 1.07 20.31
CA ASP A 88 19.06 2.28 19.68
C ASP A 88 17.96 3.08 18.96
N ALA A 89 18.36 4.11 18.22
CA ALA A 89 17.39 4.98 17.53
C ALA A 89 16.59 4.22 16.47
N ASP A 90 17.20 3.27 15.77
CA ASP A 90 16.56 2.46 14.73
C ASP A 90 15.84 1.24 15.31
N GLY A 91 15.81 1.11 16.64
CA GLY A 91 15.13 0.04 17.37
C GLY A 91 15.94 -1.26 17.51
N TRP A 92 17.24 -1.24 17.23
CA TRP A 92 18.09 -2.42 17.38
C TRP A 92 18.49 -2.67 18.85
N PRO A 93 18.46 -3.94 19.33
CA PRO A 93 18.86 -4.25 20.70
C PRO A 93 20.36 -4.06 20.95
N ARG A 94 20.71 -3.03 21.73
CA ARG A 94 22.07 -2.70 22.16
C ARG A 94 22.63 -3.71 23.17
N PHE A 95 21.77 -4.18 24.07
CA PHE A 95 22.07 -5.19 25.10
C PHE A 95 20.77 -5.89 25.49
N ILE A 96 20.89 -7.00 26.23
CA ILE A 96 19.74 -7.67 26.85
C ILE A 96 19.63 -7.20 28.31
N PRO A 97 18.52 -6.57 28.72
CA PRO A 97 18.28 -6.23 30.12
C PRO A 97 18.47 -7.45 31.03
N PRO A 98 19.11 -7.30 32.22
CA PRO A 98 19.44 -8.41 33.10
C PRO A 98 18.21 -9.16 33.64
N GLU A 99 17.05 -8.53 33.62
CA GLU A 99 15.76 -9.14 33.98
C GLU A 99 15.28 -10.16 32.94
N LEU A 100 15.79 -10.10 31.71
CA LEU A 100 15.31 -10.89 30.57
C LEU A 100 16.25 -12.05 30.25
N GLY A 101 15.67 -13.18 29.83
CA GLY A 101 16.44 -14.31 29.27
C GLY A 101 16.82 -14.12 27.80
N GLY A 102 16.18 -13.16 27.12
CA GLY A 102 16.39 -12.84 25.72
C GLY A 102 15.26 -11.96 25.18
N ILE A 103 15.46 -11.48 23.96
CA ILE A 103 14.47 -10.71 23.21
C ILE A 103 14.18 -11.46 21.91
N SER A 104 12.95 -11.47 21.41
CA SER A 104 12.64 -12.03 20.09
C SER A 104 11.67 -11.21 19.28
N THR A 105 11.63 -11.52 17.99
CA THR A 105 10.68 -11.01 17.01
C THR A 105 10.24 -12.16 16.11
N LEU A 106 9.11 -11.96 15.41
CA LEU A 106 8.52 -12.91 14.49
C LEU A 106 8.39 -12.28 13.09
N PHE A 107 8.55 -13.10 12.07
CA PHE A 107 8.24 -12.77 10.68
C PHE A 107 7.75 -14.02 9.93
N LEU A 108 7.12 -13.82 8.76
CA LEU A 108 6.55 -14.90 7.93
C LEU A 108 5.59 -15.81 8.72
N THR A 109 4.76 -15.20 9.54
CA THR A 109 3.77 -15.88 10.40
C THR A 109 2.54 -16.27 9.59
N GLY A 110 2.08 -17.50 9.75
CA GLY A 110 0.79 -17.98 9.24
C GLY A 110 0.61 -17.86 7.73
N GLN A 111 1.70 -17.90 6.96
CA GLN A 111 1.62 -17.70 5.51
C GLN A 111 0.84 -18.85 4.84
N PRO A 112 -0.10 -18.59 3.92
CA PRO A 112 -0.87 -19.63 3.25
C PRO A 112 0.03 -20.62 2.50
N GLU A 113 -0.24 -21.93 2.60
CA GLU A 113 0.58 -22.95 1.91
C GLU A 113 0.62 -22.75 0.38
N ALA A 114 -0.43 -22.15 -0.19
CA ALA A 114 -0.52 -21.79 -1.60
C ALA A 114 0.40 -20.61 -2.01
N ALA A 115 0.95 -19.84 -1.07
CA ALA A 115 1.94 -18.79 -1.30
C ALA A 115 3.35 -19.37 -1.55
N THR A 116 3.43 -20.32 -2.48
CA THR A 116 4.63 -21.10 -2.82
C THR A 116 5.84 -20.23 -3.20
N GLY A 117 5.62 -19.00 -3.65
CA GLY A 117 6.64 -18.01 -3.95
C GLY A 117 7.46 -17.56 -2.75
N LEU A 118 6.94 -17.72 -1.54
CA LEU A 118 7.68 -17.47 -0.30
C LEU A 118 8.62 -18.62 0.06
N ALA A 119 8.40 -19.83 -0.49
CA ALA A 119 9.30 -20.95 -0.23
C ALA A 119 10.69 -20.71 -0.85
N GLY A 120 11.73 -21.21 -0.19
CA GLY A 120 13.09 -21.16 -0.69
C GLY A 120 14.14 -20.95 0.38
N ARG A 121 15.36 -20.67 -0.06
CA ARG A 121 16.48 -20.35 0.84
C ARG A 121 16.55 -18.86 1.09
N TYR A 122 16.81 -18.50 2.33
CA TYR A 122 16.94 -17.12 2.82
C TYR A 122 18.34 -16.90 3.38
N ARG A 123 18.83 -15.68 3.21
CA ARG A 123 20.05 -15.15 3.81
C ARG A 123 19.66 -14.08 4.84
N LEU A 124 20.05 -14.33 6.08
CA LEU A 124 20.06 -13.34 7.14
C LEU A 124 21.50 -12.80 7.29
N THR A 125 21.66 -11.48 7.19
CA THR A 125 22.93 -10.79 7.47
C THR A 125 22.78 -9.89 8.68
N TYR A 126 23.86 -9.61 9.40
CA TYR A 126 23.85 -8.72 10.57
C TYR A 126 25.24 -8.14 10.83
N GLU A 127 25.28 -6.99 11.50
CA GLU A 127 26.51 -6.41 12.05
C GLU A 127 26.59 -6.63 13.56
N GLY A 128 27.80 -6.52 14.12
CA GLY A 128 28.04 -6.59 15.55
C GLY A 128 28.26 -7.99 16.11
N GLU A 129 28.28 -8.07 17.44
CA GLU A 129 28.64 -9.24 18.23
C GLU A 129 27.46 -9.63 19.13
N GLY A 130 27.15 -10.92 19.14
CA GLY A 130 26.04 -11.45 19.93
C GLY A 130 25.60 -12.82 19.44
N GLU A 131 24.53 -13.33 20.02
CA GLU A 131 23.96 -14.63 19.69
C GLU A 131 22.55 -14.48 19.14
N ILE A 132 22.40 -14.84 17.86
CA ILE A 132 21.10 -14.93 17.17
C ILE A 132 20.69 -16.41 17.03
N ALA A 133 19.50 -16.73 17.53
CA ALA A 133 18.82 -17.99 17.33
C ALA A 133 17.69 -17.84 16.32
N LEU A 134 17.51 -18.85 15.46
CA LEU A 134 16.35 -18.95 14.57
C LEU A 134 15.59 -20.23 14.91
N GLU A 135 14.28 -20.11 15.09
CA GLU A 135 13.38 -21.20 15.48
C GLU A 135 12.07 -21.13 14.66
N GLY A 136 11.21 -22.14 14.80
CA GLY A 136 9.94 -22.23 14.06
C GLY A 136 10.11 -22.86 12.68
N ARG A 137 9.51 -22.25 11.64
CA ARG A 137 9.48 -22.76 10.25
C ARG A 137 10.81 -22.58 9.50
N VAL A 138 11.93 -22.92 10.14
CA VAL A 138 13.28 -22.86 9.55
C VAL A 138 13.90 -24.24 9.50
N THR A 139 14.52 -24.59 8.38
CA THR A 139 15.28 -25.85 8.22
C THR A 139 16.62 -25.59 7.57
N ARG A 140 17.51 -26.60 7.60
CA ARG A 140 18.82 -26.56 6.90
C ARG A 140 19.65 -25.30 7.20
N VAL A 141 19.65 -24.91 8.48
CA VAL A 141 20.31 -23.71 8.99
C VAL A 141 21.83 -23.88 8.92
N THR A 142 22.50 -22.93 8.29
CA THR A 142 23.98 -22.85 8.25
C THR A 142 24.42 -21.48 8.76
N ARG A 143 25.49 -21.44 9.56
CA ARG A 143 25.97 -20.21 10.21
C ARG A 143 27.42 -19.92 9.86
N ARG A 144 27.72 -18.66 9.62
CA ARG A 144 29.07 -18.08 9.54
C ARG A 144 29.05 -16.73 10.27
N PRO A 145 30.20 -16.17 10.68
CA PRO A 145 30.20 -14.83 11.26
C PRO A 145 29.50 -13.82 10.34
N GLY A 146 28.50 -13.11 10.87
CA GLY A 146 27.72 -12.10 10.14
C GLY A 146 26.66 -12.64 9.17
N GLU A 147 26.52 -13.97 9.02
CA GLU A 147 25.58 -14.58 8.08
C GLU A 147 24.93 -15.86 8.63
N ILE A 148 23.62 -15.96 8.46
CA ILE A 148 22.84 -17.17 8.70
C ILE A 148 22.03 -17.47 7.45
N ARG A 149 22.05 -18.71 6.97
CA ARG A 149 21.17 -19.16 5.89
C ARG A 149 20.25 -20.26 6.35
N PHE A 150 19.02 -20.26 5.87
CA PHE A 150 18.00 -21.25 6.24
C PHE A 150 16.99 -21.43 5.09
N ASP A 151 16.34 -22.59 5.07
CA ASP A 151 15.25 -22.86 4.16
C ASP A 151 13.91 -22.63 4.87
N TYR A 152 12.97 -22.01 4.17
CA TYR A 152 11.61 -21.71 4.63
C TYR A 152 10.58 -22.25 3.64
N ALA A 153 9.42 -22.65 4.17
CA ALA A 153 8.23 -22.96 3.39
C ALA A 153 6.98 -22.43 4.12
N PRO A 154 5.99 -21.88 3.39
CA PRO A 154 4.76 -21.37 3.98
C PRO A 154 3.95 -22.47 4.68
N GLY A 155 3.00 -22.06 5.53
CA GLY A 155 2.14 -22.92 6.34
C GLY A 155 1.97 -22.39 7.77
N GLU A 156 1.20 -23.11 8.58
CA GLU A 156 0.94 -22.73 9.98
C GLU A 156 2.24 -22.59 10.80
N GLY A 157 2.33 -21.54 11.62
CA GLY A 157 3.51 -21.24 12.45
C GLY A 157 4.20 -19.95 12.03
N PHE A 158 5.44 -19.77 12.45
CA PHE A 158 6.20 -18.52 12.27
C PHE A 158 7.70 -18.81 12.11
N VAL A 159 8.46 -17.81 11.67
CA VAL A 159 9.90 -17.77 11.90
C VAL A 159 10.18 -16.87 13.09
N LEU A 160 10.86 -17.41 14.11
CA LEU A 160 11.26 -16.67 15.29
C LEU A 160 12.74 -16.34 15.20
N LEU A 161 13.06 -15.06 15.41
CA LEU A 161 14.42 -14.60 15.60
C LEU A 161 14.61 -14.16 17.05
N GLY A 162 15.44 -14.90 17.78
CA GLY A 162 15.80 -14.62 19.15
C GLY A 162 17.20 -14.04 19.27
N ILE A 163 17.37 -13.00 20.09
CA ILE A 163 18.65 -12.44 20.50
C ILE A 163 18.89 -12.78 21.97
N ARG A 164 19.92 -13.58 22.23
CA ARG A 164 20.31 -14.02 23.59
C ARG A 164 21.41 -13.16 24.20
N SER A 165 22.22 -12.53 23.35
CA SER A 165 23.20 -11.53 23.75
C SER A 165 23.44 -10.54 22.61
N SER A 166 23.77 -9.30 22.96
CA SER A 166 24.16 -8.23 22.03
C SER A 166 25.22 -7.38 22.72
N ASP A 167 26.33 -7.13 22.04
CA ASP A 167 27.56 -6.53 22.57
C ASP A 167 28.00 -7.09 23.93
N PRO A 168 28.21 -8.42 24.06
CA PRO A 168 28.55 -9.04 25.35
C PRO A 168 29.88 -8.55 25.94
N ARG A 169 30.71 -7.86 25.14
CA ARG A 169 32.00 -7.30 25.54
C ARG A 169 31.95 -5.80 25.84
N GLY A 170 30.82 -5.13 25.67
CA GLY A 170 30.65 -3.69 25.93
C GLY A 170 31.53 -2.80 25.06
N THR A 171 31.77 -3.20 23.82
CA THR A 171 32.64 -2.52 22.84
C THR A 171 31.92 -1.49 21.97
N GLY A 172 30.58 -1.47 22.03
CA GLY A 172 29.71 -0.75 21.09
C GLY A 172 29.36 -1.54 19.83
N ALA A 173 29.89 -2.76 19.67
CA ALA A 173 29.60 -3.65 18.55
C ALA A 173 28.33 -4.48 18.82
N TYR A 174 27.19 -3.83 19.07
CA TYR A 174 25.92 -4.51 19.28
C TYR A 174 25.28 -4.97 17.96
N LEU A 175 24.42 -5.99 18.05
CA LEU A 175 23.70 -6.54 16.92
C LEU A 175 22.76 -5.51 16.31
N ARG A 176 22.92 -5.25 15.01
CA ARG A 176 22.11 -4.30 14.24
C ARG A 176 22.15 -4.63 12.75
N ASN A 177 21.38 -3.88 11.96
CA ASN A 177 21.29 -4.08 10.51
C ASN A 177 20.98 -5.53 10.15
N ILE A 178 20.12 -6.19 10.93
CA ILE A 178 19.66 -7.54 10.65
C ILE A 178 18.75 -7.46 9.43
N ARG A 179 19.10 -8.16 8.36
CA ARG A 179 18.36 -8.16 7.09
C ARG A 179 18.06 -9.58 6.69
N VAL A 180 16.84 -9.87 6.28
CA VAL A 180 16.39 -11.22 5.87
C VAL A 180 15.88 -11.16 4.43
N VAL A 181 16.68 -11.71 3.51
CA VAL A 181 16.42 -11.61 2.06
C VAL A 181 16.38 -13.01 1.45
N ALA A 182 15.44 -13.27 0.55
CA ALA A 182 15.40 -14.51 -0.21
C ALA A 182 16.64 -14.60 -1.14
N GLU A 183 17.27 -15.78 -1.23
CA GLU A 183 18.55 -15.95 -1.93
C GLU A 183 18.50 -15.51 -3.40
N ARG A 184 17.35 -15.72 -4.05
CA ARG A 184 17.08 -15.31 -5.45
C ARG A 184 17.02 -13.79 -5.68
N ASP A 185 16.80 -13.02 -4.61
CA ASP A 185 16.56 -11.58 -4.62
C ASP A 185 17.76 -10.80 -4.01
N ILE A 186 18.85 -11.49 -3.70
CA ILE A 186 20.07 -10.90 -3.13
C ILE A 186 20.65 -9.82 -4.03
N ASP A 187 20.83 -10.09 -5.31
CA ASP A 187 21.45 -9.14 -6.24
C ASP A 187 20.57 -7.88 -6.41
N LEU A 188 19.24 -8.04 -6.34
CA LEU A 188 18.31 -6.91 -6.34
C LEU A 188 18.47 -6.06 -5.08
N PHE A 189 18.52 -6.72 -3.92
CA PHE A 189 18.72 -6.04 -2.65
C PHE A 189 20.05 -5.28 -2.60
N GLU A 190 21.13 -5.89 -3.10
CA GLU A 190 22.46 -5.29 -3.17
C GLU A 190 22.49 -4.11 -4.17
N ALA A 191 21.70 -4.18 -5.24
CA ALA A 191 21.45 -3.08 -6.17
C ALA A 191 20.63 -1.92 -5.55
N GLY A 192 20.09 -2.08 -4.34
CA GLY A 192 19.30 -1.06 -3.65
C GLY A 192 17.79 -1.21 -3.78
N ALA A 193 17.30 -2.33 -4.32
CA ALA A 193 15.87 -2.59 -4.41
C ALA A 193 15.23 -2.69 -3.02
N VAL A 194 14.17 -1.90 -2.80
CA VAL A 194 13.41 -1.89 -1.55
C VAL A 194 12.23 -2.86 -1.61
N PHE A 195 11.51 -2.85 -2.72
CA PHE A 195 10.23 -3.56 -2.87
C PHE A 195 10.37 -4.92 -3.51
N ASN A 196 9.57 -5.86 -3.04
CA ASN A 196 9.49 -7.22 -3.56
C ASN A 196 9.07 -7.16 -5.04
N PRO A 197 9.90 -7.64 -5.98
CA PRO A 197 9.63 -7.53 -7.40
C PRO A 197 8.36 -8.27 -7.83
N ARG A 198 7.98 -9.33 -7.10
CA ARG A 198 6.76 -10.09 -7.37
C ARG A 198 5.51 -9.30 -7.01
N TRP A 199 5.57 -8.53 -5.94
CA TRP A 199 4.47 -7.65 -5.53
C TRP A 199 4.36 -6.44 -6.46
N ILE A 200 5.49 -5.80 -6.78
CA ILE A 200 5.54 -4.72 -7.80
C ILE A 200 4.91 -5.17 -9.12
N ALA A 201 5.20 -6.40 -9.57
CA ALA A 201 4.60 -6.95 -10.79
C ALA A 201 3.07 -7.13 -10.71
N ARG A 202 2.48 -7.26 -9.52
CA ARG A 202 1.02 -7.35 -9.34
C ARG A 202 0.36 -5.98 -9.39
N ILE A 203 0.92 -4.98 -8.71
CA ILE A 203 0.26 -3.68 -8.53
C ILE A 203 0.70 -2.59 -9.52
N ARG A 204 1.62 -2.90 -10.43
CA ARG A 204 1.99 -1.99 -11.52
C ARG A 204 0.81 -1.62 -12.40
N GLY A 205 0.80 -0.40 -12.92
CA GLY A 205 -0.26 0.08 -13.81
C GLY A 205 -1.57 0.41 -13.10
N ILE A 206 -1.57 0.58 -11.77
CA ILE A 206 -2.67 1.25 -11.08
C ILE A 206 -2.50 2.77 -11.16
N ARG A 207 -3.60 3.51 -10.97
CA ARG A 207 -3.64 4.97 -11.04
C ARG A 207 -3.14 5.63 -9.77
N ALA A 208 -3.54 5.10 -8.62
CA ALA A 208 -3.23 5.67 -7.33
C ALA A 208 -2.98 4.58 -6.29
N ALA A 209 -2.14 4.88 -5.31
CA ALA A 209 -1.92 4.05 -4.13
C ALA A 209 -2.32 4.82 -2.88
N ARG A 210 -3.32 4.32 -2.13
CA ARG A 210 -3.72 4.88 -0.85
C ARG A 210 -2.96 4.20 0.28
N PHE A 211 -2.21 5.01 1.02
CA PHE A 211 -1.27 4.54 2.03
C PHE A 211 -1.85 4.47 3.45
N MET A 212 -3.17 4.40 3.61
CA MET A 212 -3.81 4.55 4.93
C MET A 212 -3.28 3.56 5.98
N ASP A 213 -3.24 2.27 5.64
CA ASP A 213 -2.71 1.22 6.53
C ASP A 213 -1.18 1.29 6.64
N TRP A 214 -0.48 1.64 5.56
CA TRP A 214 0.97 1.86 5.60
C TRP A 214 1.36 3.02 6.51
N MET A 215 0.54 4.06 6.62
CA MET A 215 0.78 5.22 7.47
C MET A 215 0.39 5.00 8.93
N ASP A 216 -0.23 3.86 9.25
CA ASP A 216 -0.75 3.57 10.59
C ASP A 216 -1.70 4.70 11.07
N THR A 217 -2.67 5.02 10.21
CA THR A 217 -3.52 6.23 10.35
C THR A 217 -4.58 6.07 11.44
N ASN A 218 -5.22 4.90 11.49
CA ASN A 218 -6.22 4.60 12.52
C ASN A 218 -5.54 4.49 13.87
N ASP A 219 -6.09 5.18 14.87
CA ASP A 219 -5.54 5.22 16.24
C ASP A 219 -4.10 5.72 16.35
N SER A 220 -3.61 6.41 15.30
CA SER A 220 -2.22 6.86 15.22
C SER A 220 -1.79 7.68 16.43
N GLU A 221 -0.65 7.31 17.02
CA GLU A 221 -0.04 8.04 18.12
C GLU A 221 0.90 9.16 17.65
N GLN A 222 1.14 9.30 16.34
CA GLN A 222 2.03 10.31 15.78
C GLN A 222 1.47 11.73 15.95
N VAL A 223 2.26 12.65 16.52
CA VAL A 223 1.86 14.05 16.77
C VAL A 223 2.79 15.02 16.04
N ASP A 224 4.11 14.91 16.28
CA ASP A 224 5.13 15.79 15.72
C ASP A 224 6.01 15.07 14.69
N TRP A 225 6.68 15.83 13.82
CA TRP A 225 7.50 15.26 12.72
C TRP A 225 8.58 14.28 13.20
N ALA A 226 9.01 14.41 14.47
CA ALA A 226 9.99 13.51 15.07
C ALA A 226 9.42 12.12 15.42
N ASP A 227 8.10 11.98 15.52
CA ASP A 227 7.41 10.73 15.88
C ASP A 227 7.27 9.77 14.69
N ARG A 228 7.49 10.26 13.48
CA ARG A 228 7.28 9.52 12.23
C ARG A 228 8.20 8.29 12.12
N PRO A 229 7.78 7.26 11.35
CA PRO A 229 8.67 6.19 10.93
C PRO A 229 9.86 6.73 10.10
N ARG A 230 11.02 6.09 10.24
CA ARG A 230 12.24 6.44 9.51
C ARG A 230 12.77 5.25 8.70
N PRO A 231 13.43 5.48 7.55
CA PRO A 231 13.96 4.38 6.72
C PRO A 231 14.91 3.42 7.46
N GLY A 232 15.62 3.93 8.47
CA GLY A 232 16.53 3.16 9.32
C GLY A 232 15.84 2.17 10.26
N ASP A 233 14.57 2.39 10.61
CA ASP A 233 13.84 1.59 11.60
C ASP A 233 13.88 0.10 11.22
N TYR A 234 14.18 -0.77 12.19
CA TYR A 234 14.34 -2.22 11.93
C TYR A 234 13.09 -2.88 11.34
N THR A 235 11.90 -2.33 11.64
CA THR A 235 10.60 -2.76 11.14
C THR A 235 9.69 -1.56 10.89
N TYR A 236 8.83 -1.67 9.88
CA TYR A 236 7.76 -0.70 9.61
C TYR A 236 6.42 -1.12 10.22
N ALA A 237 6.34 -2.31 10.83
CA ALA A 237 5.13 -2.83 11.48
C ALA A 237 4.81 -2.20 12.85
N ARG A 238 5.47 -1.10 13.22
CA ARG A 238 5.34 -0.48 14.56
C ARG A 238 4.64 0.87 14.53
N VAL A 239 5.06 1.75 13.63
CA VAL A 239 4.56 3.13 13.49
C VAL A 239 4.37 3.50 12.02
N GLY A 240 4.17 2.49 11.17
CA GLY A 240 3.98 2.65 9.73
C GLY A 240 5.28 2.72 8.91
N VAL A 241 5.07 2.99 7.62
CA VAL A 241 6.08 3.06 6.57
C VAL A 241 6.52 4.53 6.39
N PRO A 242 7.83 4.81 6.30
CA PRO A 242 8.33 6.17 6.13
C PRO A 242 7.84 6.83 4.82
N VAL A 243 7.63 8.15 4.85
CA VAL A 243 7.29 8.93 3.65
C VAL A 243 8.33 8.78 2.55
N GLU A 244 9.60 8.63 2.93
CA GLU A 244 10.70 8.36 2.00
C GLU A 244 10.45 7.09 1.18
N VAL A 245 9.93 6.04 1.83
CA VAL A 245 9.63 4.75 1.20
C VAL A 245 8.35 4.84 0.37
N MET A 246 7.30 5.50 0.89
CA MET A 246 6.05 5.67 0.13
C MET A 246 6.24 6.48 -1.16
N VAL A 247 7.03 7.56 -1.11
CA VAL A 247 7.38 8.35 -2.30
C VAL A 247 8.24 7.55 -3.27
N ALA A 248 9.19 6.75 -2.77
CA ALA A 248 9.98 5.85 -3.62
C ALA A 248 9.08 4.83 -4.36
N LEU A 249 8.08 4.26 -3.68
CA LEU A 249 7.10 3.38 -4.33
C LEU A 249 6.32 4.12 -5.42
N ALA A 250 5.82 5.32 -5.09
CA ALA A 250 5.01 6.11 -6.00
C ALA A 250 5.77 6.47 -7.29
N ASN A 251 7.04 6.85 -7.15
CA ASN A 251 7.92 7.13 -8.28
C ASN A 251 8.20 5.85 -9.10
N GLN A 252 8.57 4.74 -8.44
CA GLN A 252 8.88 3.48 -9.12
C GLN A 252 7.69 2.92 -9.92
N LEU A 253 6.49 2.97 -9.34
CA LEU A 253 5.26 2.49 -9.99
C LEU A 253 4.61 3.54 -10.91
N ALA A 254 5.13 4.76 -10.92
CA ALA A 254 4.52 5.88 -11.64
C ALA A 254 3.05 6.13 -11.22
N VAL A 255 2.70 6.02 -9.93
CA VAL A 255 1.34 6.20 -9.42
C VAL A 255 1.15 7.52 -8.67
N ASP A 256 -0.07 8.04 -8.63
CA ASP A 256 -0.42 9.18 -7.77
C ASP A 256 -0.60 8.71 -6.31
N PRO A 257 0.21 9.16 -5.34
CA PRO A 257 0.05 8.73 -3.95
C PRO A 257 -1.11 9.44 -3.25
N TRP A 258 -1.84 8.70 -2.41
CA TRP A 258 -2.86 9.22 -1.50
C TRP A 258 -2.42 9.03 -0.05
N PHE A 259 -2.12 10.14 0.62
CA PHE A 259 -1.67 10.19 2.01
C PHE A 259 -2.80 10.61 2.95
N THR A 260 -2.86 9.95 4.11
CA THR A 260 -3.84 10.20 5.17
C THR A 260 -3.12 10.67 6.44
N MET A 261 -3.12 11.97 6.69
CA MET A 261 -2.38 12.56 7.81
C MET A 261 -2.96 12.07 9.17
N PRO A 262 -2.13 11.74 10.17
CA PRO A 262 -2.62 11.35 11.50
C PRO A 262 -3.56 12.39 12.11
N HIS A 263 -4.61 11.94 12.81
CA HIS A 263 -5.61 12.82 13.41
C HIS A 263 -5.01 13.84 14.41
N ARG A 264 -3.93 13.45 15.10
CA ARG A 264 -3.23 14.29 16.09
C ARG A 264 -2.08 15.10 15.50
N ALA A 265 -1.79 14.96 14.21
CA ALA A 265 -0.65 15.61 13.57
C ALA A 265 -0.71 17.14 13.71
N THR A 266 0.39 17.73 14.16
CA THR A 266 0.54 19.18 14.24
C THR A 266 0.67 19.81 12.84
N ASP A 267 0.49 21.13 12.76
CA ASP A 267 0.72 21.87 11.51
C ASP A 267 2.16 21.73 11.02
N ALA A 268 3.11 21.63 11.94
CA ALA A 268 4.52 21.41 11.62
C ALA A 268 4.75 20.02 11.01
N TYR A 269 4.09 18.99 11.53
CA TYR A 269 4.09 17.65 10.91
C TYR A 269 3.55 17.73 9.48
N ALA A 270 2.34 18.27 9.30
CA ALA A 270 1.69 18.34 7.99
C ALA A 270 2.53 19.12 6.98
N ARG A 271 3.14 20.23 7.41
CA ARG A 271 4.03 21.05 6.57
C ARG A 271 5.29 20.29 6.16
N ALA A 272 5.99 19.66 7.11
CA ALA A 272 7.21 18.91 6.83
C ALA A 272 6.94 17.70 5.90
N PHE A 273 5.81 17.02 6.08
CA PHE A 273 5.37 15.94 5.19
C PHE A 273 5.13 16.48 3.78
N ALA A 274 4.36 17.55 3.64
CA ALA A 274 4.08 18.19 2.36
C ALA A 274 5.35 18.67 1.65
N GLU A 275 6.32 19.23 2.39
CA GLU A 275 7.60 19.68 1.86
C GLU A 275 8.41 18.52 1.29
N TYR A 276 8.47 17.40 2.02
CA TYR A 276 9.13 16.19 1.53
C TYR A 276 8.48 15.69 0.24
N VAL A 277 7.15 15.55 0.21
CA VAL A 277 6.44 15.07 -0.98
C VAL A 277 6.66 16.03 -2.17
N ARG A 278 6.55 17.35 -1.95
CA ARG A 278 6.77 18.36 -2.99
C ARG A 278 8.15 18.27 -3.62
N ASP A 279 9.17 17.96 -2.83
CA ASP A 279 10.58 18.00 -3.23
C ASP A 279 11.07 16.67 -3.80
N HIS A 280 10.42 15.55 -3.48
CA HIS A 280 10.87 14.20 -3.84
C HIS A 280 9.91 13.40 -4.74
N LEU A 281 8.62 13.76 -4.80
CA LEU A 281 7.66 13.09 -5.70
C LEU A 281 7.87 13.57 -7.14
N ASP A 282 7.94 12.63 -8.09
CA ASP A 282 8.10 12.90 -9.52
C ASP A 282 7.11 14.01 -9.96
N PRO A 283 7.59 15.09 -10.61
CA PRO A 283 6.78 16.25 -10.97
C PRO A 283 5.57 15.94 -11.86
N ARG A 284 5.56 14.78 -12.54
CA ARG A 284 4.43 14.29 -13.35
C ARG A 284 3.32 13.64 -12.51
N ARG A 285 3.54 13.42 -11.20
CA ARG A 285 2.53 12.88 -10.27
C ARG A 285 1.72 13.99 -9.63
N LYS A 286 0.42 13.71 -9.49
CA LYS A 286 -0.45 14.38 -8.53
C LYS A 286 -0.36 13.66 -7.20
N THR A 287 -0.77 14.30 -6.12
CA THR A 287 -0.89 13.67 -4.80
C THR A 287 -2.21 14.02 -4.15
N TYR A 288 -2.88 13.01 -3.61
CA TYR A 288 -4.08 13.16 -2.82
C TYR A 288 -3.69 13.30 -1.35
N VAL A 289 -4.27 14.28 -0.67
CA VAL A 289 -4.07 14.51 0.75
C VAL A 289 -5.41 14.52 1.48
N GLU A 290 -5.52 13.67 2.48
CA GLU A 290 -6.66 13.54 3.38
C GLU A 290 -6.18 13.73 4.82
N TRP A 291 -7.02 14.31 5.68
CA TRP A 291 -6.75 14.35 7.12
C TRP A 291 -7.54 13.24 7.81
N SER A 292 -6.82 12.40 8.56
CA SER A 292 -7.33 11.24 9.29
C SER A 292 -7.94 10.17 8.36
N ASN A 293 -8.65 9.23 8.97
CA ASN A 293 -9.53 8.25 8.35
C ASN A 293 -10.82 8.14 9.18
N GLU A 294 -11.97 8.01 8.53
CA GLU A 294 -13.28 7.73 9.14
C GLU A 294 -13.55 8.36 10.53
N VAL A 295 -13.45 9.68 10.67
CA VAL A 295 -13.64 10.40 11.96
C VAL A 295 -15.08 10.30 12.51
N TRP A 296 -15.98 9.63 11.79
CA TRP A 296 -17.33 9.27 12.20
C TRP A 296 -17.46 7.86 12.81
N ASN A 297 -16.41 7.05 12.72
CA ASN A 297 -16.44 5.65 13.13
C ASN A 297 -15.95 5.52 14.58
N TRP A 298 -16.90 5.28 15.50
CA TRP A 298 -16.66 5.14 16.94
C TRP A 298 -15.79 3.92 17.32
N GLN A 299 -15.42 3.07 16.37
CA GLN A 299 -14.42 2.02 16.62
C GLN A 299 -13.01 2.57 16.72
N PHE A 300 -12.76 3.76 16.16
CA PHE A 300 -11.46 4.41 16.18
C PHE A 300 -11.43 5.58 17.16
N GLY A 301 -10.36 5.68 17.93
CA GLY A 301 -10.11 6.71 18.93
C GLY A 301 -10.03 8.12 18.35
N GLN A 302 -9.78 8.28 17.04
CA GLN A 302 -9.86 9.60 16.38
C GLN A 302 -11.25 10.24 16.46
N THR A 303 -12.33 9.45 16.52
CA THR A 303 -13.70 9.96 16.67
C THR A 303 -13.90 10.59 18.05
N ASP A 304 -13.48 9.88 19.11
CA ASP A 304 -13.51 10.39 20.47
C ASP A 304 -12.60 11.62 20.62
N TRP A 305 -11.41 11.58 20.02
CA TRP A 305 -10.50 12.73 20.01
C TRP A 305 -11.12 13.96 19.35
N ALA A 306 -11.76 13.82 18.19
CA ALA A 306 -12.44 14.93 17.51
C ALA A 306 -13.60 15.49 18.34
N LEU A 307 -14.34 14.63 19.05
CA LEU A 307 -15.38 15.05 19.98
C LEU A 307 -14.80 15.84 21.17
N GLU A 308 -13.68 15.39 21.73
CA GLU A 308 -12.97 16.12 22.79
C GLU A 308 -12.50 17.50 22.32
N GLN A 309 -11.93 17.59 21.12
CA GLN A 309 -11.50 18.87 20.56
C GLN A 309 -12.69 19.81 20.30
N ALA A 310 -13.79 19.28 19.76
CA ALA A 310 -15.02 20.06 19.56
C ALA A 310 -15.57 20.61 20.88
N ARG A 311 -15.59 19.79 21.95
CA ARG A 311 -16.01 20.21 23.30
C ARG A 311 -15.06 21.22 23.91
N ALA A 312 -13.76 21.07 23.72
CA ALA A 312 -12.77 22.02 24.19
C ALA A 312 -12.91 23.39 23.49
N ARG A 313 -13.27 23.39 22.20
CA ARG A 313 -13.43 24.61 21.39
C ARG A 313 -14.77 25.31 21.61
N TRP A 314 -15.87 24.57 21.61
CA TRP A 314 -17.24 25.12 21.60
C TRP A 314 -18.03 24.87 22.88
N GLY A 315 -17.43 24.23 23.88
CA GLY A 315 -18.05 23.91 25.16
C GLY A 315 -18.73 22.54 25.17
N ALA A 316 -19.04 22.05 26.38
CA ALA A 316 -19.63 20.73 26.59
C ALA A 316 -21.07 20.59 26.04
N ASP A 317 -21.78 21.71 25.87
CA ASP A 317 -23.15 21.77 25.37
C ASP A 317 -23.23 21.94 23.84
N ALA A 318 -22.10 21.77 23.12
CA ALA A 318 -22.07 21.84 21.68
C ALA A 318 -23.02 20.78 21.04
N PRO A 319 -23.64 21.08 19.88
CA PRO A 319 -24.49 20.15 19.15
C PRO A 319 -23.83 18.78 18.91
N GLY A 320 -24.63 17.74 18.77
CA GLY A 320 -24.13 16.37 18.60
C GLY A 320 -23.28 16.15 17.34
N ASP A 321 -23.36 17.05 16.36
CA ASP A 321 -22.55 17.02 15.13
C ASP A 321 -21.25 17.85 15.22
N ALA A 322 -20.98 18.48 16.38
CA ALA A 322 -19.84 19.37 16.54
C ALA A 322 -18.50 18.67 16.26
N PHE A 323 -18.37 17.37 16.56
CA PHE A 323 -17.18 16.60 16.23
C PHE A 323 -16.90 16.55 14.71
N MET A 324 -17.94 16.47 13.88
CA MET A 324 -17.80 16.54 12.42
C MET A 324 -17.49 17.96 11.94
N GLN A 325 -18.03 18.99 12.60
CA GLN A 325 -17.66 20.38 12.29
C GLN A 325 -16.19 20.66 12.61
N TYR A 326 -15.68 20.11 13.72
CA TYR A 326 -14.27 20.17 14.07
C TYR A 326 -13.41 19.40 13.07
N ALA A 327 -13.84 18.19 12.69
CA ALA A 327 -13.15 17.39 11.67
C ALA A 327 -13.03 18.17 10.35
N GLY A 328 -14.10 18.84 9.91
CA GLY A 328 -14.11 19.66 8.71
C GLY A 328 -13.15 20.82 8.78
N LEU A 329 -13.17 21.55 9.92
CA LEU A 329 -12.19 22.60 10.21
C LEU A 329 -10.76 22.07 10.10
N ARG A 330 -10.44 20.99 10.81
CA ARG A 330 -9.07 20.47 10.88
C ARG A 330 -8.58 19.95 9.54
N ALA A 331 -9.42 19.25 8.79
CA ALA A 331 -9.11 18.83 7.44
C ALA A 331 -8.84 20.02 6.50
N ALA A 332 -9.61 21.10 6.62
CA ALA A 332 -9.40 22.30 5.81
C ALA A 332 -8.11 23.05 6.18
N GLU A 333 -7.70 23.05 7.45
CA GLU A 333 -6.40 23.59 7.87
C GLU A 333 -5.24 22.81 7.23
N VAL A 334 -5.28 21.48 7.29
CA VAL A 334 -4.26 20.61 6.65
C VAL A 334 -4.22 20.83 5.14
N ALA A 335 -5.38 20.85 4.47
CA ALA A 335 -5.46 21.10 3.03
C ALA A 335 -4.84 22.46 2.64
N ARG A 336 -5.04 23.51 3.45
CA ARG A 336 -4.44 24.84 3.23
C ARG A 336 -2.93 24.83 3.45
N ILE A 337 -2.42 24.12 4.47
CA ILE A 337 -0.96 23.96 4.67
C ILE A 337 -0.31 23.33 3.43
N TRP A 338 -0.90 22.27 2.90
CA TRP A 338 -0.40 21.64 1.67
C TRP A 338 -0.45 22.60 0.47
N THR A 339 -1.54 23.35 0.33
CA THR A 339 -1.68 24.38 -0.71
C THR A 339 -0.57 25.43 -0.62
N GLU A 340 -0.27 25.93 0.57
CA GLU A 340 0.81 26.90 0.81
C GLU A 340 2.19 26.32 0.46
N VAL A 341 2.46 25.06 0.85
CA VAL A 341 3.74 24.39 0.61
C VAL A 341 4.01 24.17 -0.87
N PHE A 342 2.99 23.74 -1.63
CA PHE A 342 3.10 23.52 -3.07
C PHE A 342 3.10 24.84 -3.85
N GLY A 343 2.41 25.86 -3.34
CA GLY A 343 2.40 27.21 -3.90
C GLY A 343 2.01 27.20 -5.39
N PRO A 344 2.88 27.67 -6.31
CA PRO A 344 2.61 27.63 -7.75
C PRO A 344 2.37 26.23 -8.34
N ARG A 345 2.75 25.17 -7.61
CA ARG A 345 2.58 23.75 -8.01
C ARG A 345 1.30 23.12 -7.45
N ALA A 346 0.37 23.92 -6.93
CA ALA A 346 -0.86 23.41 -6.31
C ALA A 346 -1.78 22.67 -7.30
N ASP A 347 -1.57 22.80 -8.61
CA ASP A 347 -2.20 21.98 -9.65
C ASP A 347 -1.87 20.48 -9.54
N ARG A 348 -0.80 20.13 -8.80
CA ARG A 348 -0.43 18.76 -8.46
C ARG A 348 -1.14 18.21 -7.21
N LEU A 349 -1.94 19.01 -6.52
CA LEU A 349 -2.65 18.58 -5.31
C LEU A 349 -4.09 18.21 -5.61
N THR A 350 -4.55 17.13 -4.99
CA THR A 350 -5.97 16.85 -4.79
C THR A 350 -6.24 16.83 -3.29
N ARG A 351 -6.89 17.88 -2.77
CA ARG A 351 -7.24 17.97 -1.35
C ARG A 351 -8.57 17.25 -1.13
N VAL A 352 -8.54 16.21 -0.32
CA VAL A 352 -9.65 15.27 -0.14
C VAL A 352 -10.31 15.48 1.23
N VAL A 353 -11.64 15.47 1.22
CA VAL A 353 -12.47 15.35 2.43
C VAL A 353 -13.39 14.15 2.28
N ALA A 354 -13.44 13.27 3.28
CA ALA A 354 -14.20 12.02 3.24
C ALA A 354 -15.42 12.04 4.17
N THR A 355 -16.47 11.27 3.82
CA THR A 355 -17.62 11.02 4.70
C THR A 355 -18.08 9.56 4.63
N GLN A 356 -19.01 9.20 5.52
CA GLN A 356 -19.73 7.93 5.48
C GLN A 356 -20.83 7.93 4.39
N THR A 357 -20.75 7.01 3.42
CA THR A 357 -21.65 6.96 2.24
C THR A 357 -23.15 6.85 2.56
N GLY A 358 -23.53 5.97 3.48
CA GLY A 358 -24.91 5.65 3.85
C GLY A 358 -25.55 6.60 4.86
N TRP A 359 -24.76 7.39 5.59
CA TRP A 359 -25.24 8.37 6.57
C TRP A 359 -25.51 9.72 5.88
N LEU A 360 -26.57 9.75 5.08
CA LEU A 360 -26.97 10.93 4.33
C LEU A 360 -27.17 12.15 5.25
N GLY A 361 -26.48 13.25 4.95
CA GLY A 361 -26.50 14.50 5.70
C GLY A 361 -25.36 14.66 6.71
N LEU A 362 -24.58 13.61 6.98
CA LEU A 362 -23.40 13.69 7.86
C LEU A 362 -22.32 14.61 7.29
N GLU A 363 -22.26 14.73 5.96
CA GLU A 363 -21.32 15.59 5.26
C GLU A 363 -21.61 17.08 5.42
N ALA A 364 -22.85 17.48 5.73
CA ALA A 364 -23.21 18.89 5.87
C ALA A 364 -22.41 19.60 7.00
N PRO A 365 -22.40 19.10 8.26
CA PRO A 365 -21.58 19.71 9.31
C PRO A 365 -20.07 19.67 8.98
N LEU A 366 -19.61 18.64 8.27
CA LEU A 366 -18.21 18.51 7.84
C LEU A 366 -17.81 19.58 6.80
N LEU A 367 -18.65 19.80 5.79
CA LEU A 367 -18.37 20.69 4.66
C LEU A 367 -18.67 22.16 4.98
N GLU A 368 -19.63 22.42 5.86
CA GLU A 368 -20.11 23.78 6.15
C GLU A 368 -19.58 24.34 7.49
N ALA A 369 -19.38 23.49 8.50
CA ALA A 369 -18.91 23.82 9.85
C ALA A 369 -19.45 25.16 10.40
N PRO A 370 -20.78 25.33 10.57
CA PRO A 370 -21.38 26.61 10.96
C PRO A 370 -20.88 27.15 12.31
N LEU A 371 -20.49 26.30 13.27
CA LEU A 371 -19.89 26.74 14.53
C LEU A 371 -18.56 27.46 14.30
N TYR A 372 -17.69 26.89 13.46
CA TYR A 372 -16.43 27.52 13.07
C TYR A 372 -16.66 28.83 12.32
N VAL A 373 -17.56 28.84 11.34
CA VAL A 373 -17.87 30.06 10.57
C VAL A 373 -18.41 31.17 11.49
N ALA A 374 -19.23 30.82 12.49
CA ALA A 374 -19.81 31.78 13.43
C ALA A 374 -18.79 32.44 14.38
N GLU A 375 -17.62 31.82 14.62
CA GLU A 375 -16.57 32.40 15.46
C GLU A 375 -16.03 33.72 14.90
N ASP A 376 -15.86 33.81 13.59
CA ASP A 376 -15.44 35.02 12.88
C ASP A 376 -15.99 35.01 11.44
N PRO A 377 -17.25 35.45 11.21
CA PRO A 377 -17.88 35.40 9.89
C PRO A 377 -17.20 36.24 8.82
N GLY A 378 -16.32 37.18 9.21
CA GLY A 378 -15.55 38.00 8.27
C GLY A 378 -14.32 37.27 7.72
N ARG A 379 -13.80 36.29 8.45
CA ARG A 379 -12.55 35.59 8.15
C ARG A 379 -12.72 34.10 7.88
N ASN A 380 -13.55 33.43 8.67
CA ASN A 380 -13.74 31.99 8.60
C ASN A 380 -14.63 31.64 7.40
N ARG A 381 -14.18 30.67 6.61
CA ARG A 381 -14.87 30.17 5.42
C ARG A 381 -15.31 28.72 5.65
N PRO A 382 -16.43 28.29 5.05
CA PRO A 382 -16.82 26.88 5.04
C PRO A 382 -15.64 25.97 4.64
N PRO A 383 -15.42 24.84 5.35
CA PRO A 383 -14.38 23.87 5.00
C PRO A 383 -14.37 23.45 3.53
N ALA A 384 -15.54 23.32 2.92
CA ALA A 384 -15.70 22.93 1.50
C ALA A 384 -14.83 23.74 0.53
N GLU A 385 -14.55 25.01 0.82
CA GLU A 385 -13.72 25.88 -0.05
C GLU A 385 -12.24 25.47 -0.09
N ALA A 386 -11.78 24.56 0.78
CA ALA A 386 -10.40 24.12 0.86
C ALA A 386 -10.10 22.82 0.09
N PHE A 387 -11.13 22.15 -0.46
CA PHE A 387 -11.01 20.81 -1.05
C PHE A 387 -11.24 20.82 -2.56
N ASP A 388 -10.68 19.80 -3.22
CA ASP A 388 -10.89 19.52 -4.65
C ASP A 388 -11.76 18.28 -4.85
N ALA A 389 -11.72 17.36 -3.89
CA ALA A 389 -12.38 16.07 -3.99
C ALA A 389 -13.13 15.71 -2.71
N TYR A 390 -14.27 15.06 -2.91
CA TYR A 390 -15.15 14.53 -1.88
C TYR A 390 -15.17 13.02 -1.98
N ALA A 391 -14.69 12.36 -0.92
CA ALA A 391 -14.51 10.92 -0.90
C ALA A 391 -15.64 10.19 -0.18
N VAL A 392 -16.11 9.10 -0.79
CA VAL A 392 -17.10 8.19 -0.22
C VAL A 392 -16.63 6.74 -0.37
N THR A 393 -17.29 5.79 0.30
CA THR A 393 -17.04 4.34 0.13
C THR A 393 -18.01 3.70 -0.87
N GLY A 394 -17.60 2.55 -1.42
CA GLY A 394 -18.41 1.63 -2.19
C GLY A 394 -18.67 0.27 -1.52
N TYR A 395 -18.60 0.17 -0.19
CA TYR A 395 -18.89 -1.07 0.53
C TYR A 395 -20.33 -1.54 0.40
N PHE A 396 -20.51 -2.83 0.06
CA PHE A 396 -21.81 -3.53 0.12
C PHE A 396 -21.70 -4.87 0.86
N GLY A 397 -22.80 -5.33 1.45
CA GLY A 397 -22.92 -6.68 2.01
C GLY A 397 -22.53 -6.85 3.48
N ASN A 398 -22.30 -5.77 4.23
CA ASN A 398 -21.99 -5.79 5.66
C ASN A 398 -23.03 -6.55 6.50
N LEU A 399 -24.31 -6.42 6.16
CA LEU A 399 -25.39 -7.06 6.90
C LEU A 399 -25.43 -8.58 6.70
N LEU A 400 -24.81 -9.11 5.66
CA LEU A 400 -24.91 -10.53 5.28
C LEU A 400 -24.40 -11.47 6.40
N GLY A 401 -23.23 -11.15 6.98
CA GLY A 401 -22.67 -11.87 8.12
C GLY A 401 -23.01 -11.27 9.49
N GLY A 402 -23.89 -10.27 9.53
CA GLY A 402 -24.41 -9.66 10.76
C GLY A 402 -25.90 -9.92 10.94
N ALA A 403 -26.70 -8.87 10.73
CA ALA A 403 -28.16 -8.94 10.91
C ALA A 403 -28.85 -10.03 10.05
N LYS A 404 -28.30 -10.34 8.88
CA LYS A 404 -28.83 -11.36 7.95
C LYS A 404 -28.21 -12.75 8.14
N ALA A 405 -27.26 -12.92 9.07
CA ALA A 405 -26.62 -14.21 9.32
C ALA A 405 -27.59 -15.38 9.60
N PRO A 406 -28.73 -15.20 10.31
CA PRO A 406 -29.72 -16.27 10.45
C PRO A 406 -30.32 -16.75 9.12
N LEU A 407 -30.52 -15.85 8.15
CA LEU A 407 -31.01 -16.22 6.81
C LEU A 407 -29.96 -17.05 6.06
N VAL A 408 -28.70 -16.59 6.10
CA VAL A 408 -27.57 -17.31 5.47
C VAL A 408 -27.44 -18.73 6.02
N ARG A 409 -27.59 -18.92 7.33
CA ARG A 409 -27.62 -20.27 7.95
C ARG A 409 -28.77 -21.12 7.42
N GLY A 410 -29.94 -20.54 7.22
CA GLY A 410 -31.08 -21.22 6.58
C GLY A 410 -30.73 -21.68 5.17
N TRP A 411 -30.14 -20.80 4.36
CA TRP A 411 -29.75 -21.12 2.98
C TRP A 411 -28.63 -22.17 2.91
N LEU A 412 -27.70 -22.16 3.87
CA LEU A 412 -26.69 -23.21 4.00
C LEU A 412 -27.32 -24.58 4.26
N ALA A 413 -28.37 -24.64 5.09
CA ALA A 413 -29.11 -25.88 5.34
C ALA A 413 -29.92 -26.35 4.12
N GLU A 414 -30.33 -25.43 3.25
CA GLU A 414 -31.08 -25.70 2.01
C GLU A 414 -30.17 -26.10 0.83
N GLY A 415 -28.87 -25.81 0.91
CA GLY A 415 -27.87 -26.20 -0.09
C GLY A 415 -27.74 -25.25 -1.29
N ASP A 416 -28.32 -24.05 -1.24
CA ASP A 416 -28.32 -23.04 -2.32
C ASP A 416 -27.86 -21.64 -1.85
N ALA A 417 -27.05 -21.61 -0.77
CA ALA A 417 -26.61 -20.39 -0.09
C ALA A 417 -25.94 -19.36 -1.00
N GLU A 418 -25.07 -19.77 -1.92
CA GLU A 418 -24.35 -18.81 -2.79
C GLU A 418 -25.32 -18.04 -3.69
N ALA A 419 -26.22 -18.72 -4.40
CA ALA A 419 -27.16 -18.08 -5.31
C ALA A 419 -28.09 -17.09 -4.57
N LYS A 420 -28.54 -17.45 -3.37
CA LYS A 420 -29.37 -16.58 -2.53
C LYS A 420 -28.58 -15.41 -1.96
N ALA A 421 -27.35 -15.63 -1.50
CA ALA A 421 -26.48 -14.57 -1.02
C ALA A 421 -26.12 -13.56 -2.12
N VAL A 422 -25.81 -14.03 -3.33
CA VAL A 422 -25.52 -13.16 -4.48
C VAL A 422 -26.73 -12.30 -4.84
N ARG A 423 -27.93 -12.89 -4.87
CA ARG A 423 -29.17 -12.13 -5.09
C ARG A 423 -29.36 -11.10 -3.98
N GLU A 424 -29.20 -11.50 -2.73
CA GLU A 424 -29.33 -10.61 -1.58
C GLU A 424 -28.33 -9.45 -1.58
N LEU A 425 -27.09 -9.70 -2.02
CA LEU A 425 -26.07 -8.66 -2.19
C LEU A 425 -26.42 -7.70 -3.33
N ARG A 426 -27.06 -8.19 -4.39
CA ARG A 426 -27.50 -7.35 -5.51
C ARG A 426 -28.68 -6.45 -5.14
N ASP A 427 -29.77 -7.05 -4.65
CA ASP A 427 -31.07 -6.36 -4.53
C ASP A 427 -31.64 -6.29 -3.10
N GLY A 428 -31.15 -7.13 -2.16
CA GLY A 428 -31.66 -7.22 -0.78
C GLY A 428 -33.10 -7.75 -0.66
N ALA A 429 -33.63 -8.38 -1.72
CA ALA A 429 -35.03 -8.75 -1.81
C ALA A 429 -35.41 -9.96 -0.94
N LEU A 430 -34.45 -10.81 -0.54
CA LEU A 430 -34.74 -11.99 0.27
C LEU A 430 -34.92 -11.63 1.75
N SER A 431 -34.17 -10.64 2.25
CA SER A 431 -34.40 -10.13 3.60
C SER A 431 -35.44 -9.01 3.67
N GLY A 432 -35.73 -8.35 2.54
CA GLY A 432 -36.53 -7.13 2.51
C GLY A 432 -35.80 -5.88 3.05
N GLU A 433 -34.47 -5.97 3.22
CA GLU A 433 -33.61 -4.89 3.71
C GLU A 433 -32.58 -4.52 2.62
N PRO A 434 -32.97 -3.72 1.61
CA PRO A 434 -32.11 -3.38 0.48
C PRO A 434 -31.01 -2.38 0.85
N GLY A 435 -31.01 -1.79 2.04
CA GLY A 435 -30.15 -0.65 2.39
C GLY A 435 -28.63 -0.89 2.31
N ASP A 436 -28.18 -2.13 2.17
CA ASP A 436 -26.78 -2.59 2.08
C ASP A 436 -26.53 -3.42 0.81
N SER A 437 -27.41 -3.30 -0.19
CA SER A 437 -27.28 -3.94 -1.50
C SER A 437 -26.60 -3.04 -2.51
N LEU A 438 -26.10 -3.65 -3.58
CA LEU A 438 -25.50 -2.95 -4.70
C LEU A 438 -26.49 -1.99 -5.39
N GLU A 439 -27.74 -2.41 -5.56
CA GLU A 439 -28.80 -1.55 -6.11
C GLU A 439 -29.05 -0.30 -5.25
N ALA A 440 -28.96 -0.40 -3.92
CA ALA A 440 -29.10 0.77 -3.06
C ALA A 440 -27.89 1.72 -3.16
N LEU A 441 -26.66 1.20 -3.27
CA LEU A 441 -25.48 2.02 -3.54
C LEU A 441 -25.65 2.81 -4.84
N VAL A 442 -25.90 2.10 -5.94
CA VAL A 442 -25.98 2.68 -7.29
C VAL A 442 -27.22 3.56 -7.47
N GLY A 443 -28.36 3.15 -6.94
CA GLY A 443 -29.65 3.80 -7.18
C GLY A 443 -30.01 4.90 -6.18
N ARG A 444 -29.38 4.93 -5.00
CA ARG A 444 -29.75 5.88 -3.92
C ARG A 444 -28.55 6.62 -3.36
N TYR A 445 -27.53 5.92 -2.85
CA TYR A 445 -26.48 6.56 -2.08
C TYR A 445 -25.52 7.36 -2.97
N TRP A 446 -24.93 6.75 -4.01
CA TRP A 446 -24.03 7.48 -4.89
C TRP A 446 -24.68 8.63 -5.65
N PRO A 447 -25.93 8.54 -6.16
CA PRO A 447 -26.61 9.69 -6.75
C PRO A 447 -26.77 10.87 -5.77
N TYR A 448 -27.05 10.58 -4.49
CA TYR A 448 -27.09 11.62 -3.45
C TYR A 448 -25.70 12.25 -3.24
N GLN A 449 -24.67 11.41 -3.09
CA GLN A 449 -23.30 11.88 -2.84
C GLN A 449 -22.72 12.64 -4.04
N ALA A 450 -23.06 12.25 -5.26
CA ALA A 450 -22.71 12.98 -6.49
C ALA A 450 -23.35 14.37 -6.51
N GLU A 451 -24.60 14.50 -6.06
CA GLU A 451 -25.27 15.80 -5.95
C GLU A 451 -24.64 16.70 -4.88
N VAL A 452 -24.20 16.13 -3.75
CA VAL A 452 -23.40 16.87 -2.76
C VAL A 452 -22.10 17.37 -3.40
N ALA A 453 -21.31 16.48 -4.01
CA ALA A 453 -20.04 16.84 -4.64
C ALA A 453 -20.23 17.98 -5.67
N ARG A 454 -21.23 17.84 -6.54
CA ARG A 454 -21.58 18.84 -7.55
C ARG A 454 -21.99 20.19 -6.95
N ARG A 455 -22.72 20.21 -5.83
CA ARG A 455 -23.14 21.44 -5.15
C ARG A 455 -21.94 22.24 -4.63
N HIS A 456 -20.89 21.55 -4.20
CA HIS A 456 -19.66 22.15 -3.68
C HIS A 456 -18.55 22.29 -4.72
N GLY A 457 -18.78 21.83 -5.96
CA GLY A 457 -17.76 21.89 -7.02
C GLY A 457 -16.60 20.92 -6.81
N LEU A 458 -16.84 19.81 -6.11
CA LEU A 458 -15.85 18.78 -5.76
C LEU A 458 -15.94 17.60 -6.72
N GLU A 459 -14.80 16.97 -7.02
CA GLU A 459 -14.75 15.67 -7.68
C GLU A 459 -15.24 14.58 -6.74
N LEU A 460 -16.12 13.69 -7.21
CA LEU A 460 -16.52 12.52 -6.44
C LEU A 460 -15.47 11.41 -6.60
N VAL A 461 -14.77 11.09 -5.53
CA VAL A 461 -13.74 10.03 -5.48
C VAL A 461 -14.15 8.94 -4.50
N MET A 462 -13.57 7.74 -4.63
CA MET A 462 -13.79 6.65 -3.69
C MET A 462 -12.56 6.45 -2.83
N TYR A 463 -12.69 6.48 -1.50
CA TYR A 463 -11.58 6.16 -0.60
C TYR A 463 -11.41 4.65 -0.42
N GLU A 464 -12.52 3.90 -0.38
CA GLU A 464 -12.51 2.44 -0.24
C GLU A 464 -13.71 1.80 -0.95
N GLY A 465 -13.45 0.89 -1.88
CA GLY A 465 -14.45 0.22 -2.70
C GLY A 465 -14.33 -1.30 -2.64
N GLY A 466 -15.47 -1.97 -2.60
CA GLY A 466 -15.53 -3.43 -2.64
C GLY A 466 -16.64 -4.01 -1.76
N THR A 467 -16.46 -5.25 -1.35
CA THR A 467 -17.42 -5.97 -0.51
C THR A 467 -17.05 -5.89 0.96
N HIS A 468 -18.06 -5.88 1.83
CA HIS A 468 -17.95 -5.97 3.28
C HIS A 468 -18.59 -7.28 3.78
N VAL A 469 -18.43 -8.37 3.03
CA VAL A 469 -18.98 -9.67 3.41
C VAL A 469 -18.09 -10.33 4.46
N VAL A 470 -18.48 -10.21 5.73
CA VAL A 470 -17.77 -10.78 6.89
C VAL A 470 -18.74 -11.08 8.03
N GLY A 471 -18.40 -12.05 8.88
CA GLY A 471 -19.12 -12.27 10.14
C GLY A 471 -18.88 -11.12 11.12
N THR A 472 -19.94 -10.63 11.78
CA THR A 472 -19.81 -9.57 12.80
C THR A 472 -20.28 -10.06 14.17
N GLY A 473 -19.64 -9.57 15.24
CA GLY A 473 -19.96 -9.97 16.60
C GLY A 473 -19.88 -11.49 16.79
N PRO A 474 -20.87 -12.15 17.44
CA PRO A 474 -20.86 -13.60 17.63
C PRO A 474 -20.86 -14.42 16.33
N ALA A 475 -21.27 -13.84 15.20
CA ALA A 475 -21.28 -14.53 13.92
C ALA A 475 -19.86 -14.74 13.35
N ALA A 476 -18.86 -13.97 13.81
CA ALA A 476 -17.46 -14.16 13.43
C ALA A 476 -16.88 -15.48 13.98
N ASP A 477 -17.44 -16.03 15.05
CA ASP A 477 -16.98 -17.29 15.65
C ASP A 477 -17.74 -18.52 15.12
N ASP A 478 -18.66 -18.33 14.16
CA ASP A 478 -19.36 -19.40 13.45
C ASP A 478 -18.51 -19.88 12.27
N THR A 479 -17.86 -21.04 12.41
CA THR A 479 -16.94 -21.57 11.39
C THR A 479 -17.63 -21.84 10.06
N ALA A 480 -18.82 -22.44 10.06
CA ALA A 480 -19.51 -22.79 8.81
C ALA A 480 -19.96 -21.53 8.05
N LEU A 481 -20.43 -20.51 8.78
CA LEU A 481 -20.74 -19.21 8.19
C LEU A 481 -19.46 -18.53 7.69
N THR A 482 -18.39 -18.52 8.48
CA THR A 482 -17.11 -17.90 8.09
C THR A 482 -16.54 -18.51 6.82
N ASP A 483 -16.49 -19.84 6.74
CA ASP A 483 -16.01 -20.56 5.56
C ASP A 483 -16.85 -20.23 4.31
N PHE A 484 -18.17 -20.14 4.47
CA PHE A 484 -19.07 -19.73 3.39
C PHE A 484 -18.82 -18.29 2.95
N LEU A 485 -18.71 -17.34 3.88
CA LEU A 485 -18.50 -15.93 3.55
C LEU A 485 -17.13 -15.72 2.90
N ILE A 486 -16.08 -16.41 3.35
CA ILE A 486 -14.77 -16.42 2.69
C ILE A 486 -14.90 -16.98 1.26
N GLY A 487 -15.57 -18.12 1.08
CA GLY A 487 -15.80 -18.69 -0.25
C GLY A 487 -16.55 -17.75 -1.20
N LEU A 488 -17.62 -17.12 -0.70
CA LEU A 488 -18.43 -16.15 -1.44
C LEU A 488 -17.60 -14.93 -1.89
N ASN A 489 -16.71 -14.42 -1.05
CA ASN A 489 -15.87 -13.27 -1.37
C ASN A 489 -14.99 -13.47 -2.62
N TYR A 490 -14.59 -14.71 -2.91
CA TYR A 490 -13.71 -15.04 -4.03
C TYR A 490 -14.40 -15.88 -5.11
N SER A 491 -15.74 -15.91 -5.13
CA SER A 491 -16.49 -16.64 -6.15
C SER A 491 -16.60 -15.87 -7.46
N GLU A 492 -16.86 -16.60 -8.55
CA GLU A 492 -17.18 -16.03 -9.87
C GLU A 492 -18.37 -15.07 -9.82
N ALA A 493 -19.34 -15.35 -8.95
CA ALA A 493 -20.50 -14.49 -8.79
C ALA A 493 -20.16 -13.16 -8.11
N MET A 494 -19.21 -13.15 -7.18
CA MET A 494 -18.70 -11.91 -6.61
C MET A 494 -17.93 -11.08 -7.65
N GLY A 495 -17.13 -11.72 -8.52
CA GLY A 495 -16.49 -11.03 -9.65
C GLY A 495 -17.50 -10.25 -10.51
N ARG A 496 -18.63 -10.87 -10.87
CA ARG A 496 -19.71 -10.20 -11.61
C ARG A 496 -20.39 -9.05 -10.84
N LEU A 497 -20.49 -9.14 -9.51
CA LEU A 497 -20.99 -8.03 -8.70
C LEU A 497 -19.99 -6.85 -8.68
N TYR A 498 -18.70 -7.11 -8.82
CA TYR A 498 -17.69 -6.06 -8.98
C TYR A 498 -17.82 -5.36 -10.33
N ASP A 499 -18.14 -6.07 -11.42
CA ASP A 499 -18.43 -5.43 -12.71
C ASP A 499 -19.59 -4.42 -12.57
N GLU A 500 -20.70 -4.85 -11.95
CA GLU A 500 -21.87 -3.99 -11.68
C GLU A 500 -21.51 -2.80 -10.76
N LEU A 501 -20.64 -3.01 -9.76
CA LEU A 501 -20.16 -1.96 -8.85
C LEU A 501 -19.35 -0.89 -9.59
N LEU A 502 -18.42 -1.30 -10.43
CA LEU A 502 -17.52 -0.41 -11.16
C LEU A 502 -18.27 0.39 -12.23
N ASP A 503 -19.18 -0.26 -12.96
CA ASP A 503 -20.07 0.41 -13.92
C ASP A 503 -21.01 1.39 -13.22
N GLY A 504 -21.59 0.99 -12.08
CA GLY A 504 -22.44 1.85 -11.26
C GLY A 504 -21.72 3.09 -10.75
N TRP A 505 -20.45 2.95 -10.34
CA TRP A 505 -19.63 4.06 -9.88
C TRP A 505 -19.41 5.09 -10.97
N ARG A 506 -19.00 4.62 -12.16
CA ARG A 506 -18.81 5.48 -13.33
C ARG A 506 -20.12 6.15 -13.74
N ALA A 507 -21.23 5.42 -13.74
CA ALA A 507 -22.54 5.95 -14.07
C ALA A 507 -23.03 7.03 -13.09
N ALA A 508 -22.63 6.95 -11.82
CA ALA A 508 -22.92 7.96 -10.80
C ALA A 508 -22.10 9.26 -10.99
N GLY A 509 -21.16 9.30 -11.94
CA GLY A 509 -20.25 10.42 -12.13
C GLY A 509 -19.00 10.36 -11.24
N GLY A 510 -18.71 9.20 -10.65
CA GLY A 510 -17.49 8.95 -9.91
C GLY A 510 -16.24 9.03 -10.81
N THR A 511 -15.13 9.43 -10.20
CA THR A 511 -13.81 9.49 -10.82
C THR A 511 -12.95 8.33 -10.35
N LEU A 512 -11.88 8.57 -9.58
CA LEU A 512 -11.02 7.54 -9.02
C LEU A 512 -11.81 6.55 -8.17
N PHE A 513 -11.75 5.27 -8.55
CA PHE A 513 -12.23 4.16 -7.73
C PHE A 513 -11.03 3.55 -6.99
N ASN A 514 -10.95 3.70 -5.66
CA ASN A 514 -9.92 3.06 -4.85
C ASN A 514 -10.44 1.72 -4.30
N ALA A 515 -10.00 0.59 -4.87
CA ALA A 515 -10.28 -0.73 -4.29
C ALA A 515 -9.63 -0.83 -2.91
N PHE A 516 -10.30 -1.44 -1.94
CA PHE A 516 -9.88 -1.35 -0.53
C PHE A 516 -8.43 -1.82 -0.30
N VAL A 517 -8.12 -3.08 -0.57
CA VAL A 517 -6.77 -3.63 -0.38
C VAL A 517 -6.37 -4.53 -1.56
N ASP A 518 -5.12 -4.41 -2.00
CA ASP A 518 -4.52 -5.21 -3.06
C ASP A 518 -4.39 -6.71 -2.67
N VAL A 519 -3.58 -7.05 -1.66
CA VAL A 519 -3.23 -8.43 -1.30
C VAL A 519 -3.35 -8.62 0.22
N ALA A 520 -4.30 -9.43 0.65
CA ALA A 520 -4.47 -9.76 2.07
C ALA A 520 -5.13 -11.13 2.26
N GLY A 521 -4.60 -11.91 3.19
CA GLY A 521 -5.15 -13.21 3.56
C GLY A 521 -6.54 -13.07 4.20
N PRO A 522 -7.52 -13.92 3.85
CA PRO A 522 -8.83 -13.89 4.47
C PRO A 522 -8.78 -14.50 5.87
N SER A 523 -9.66 -14.03 6.75
CA SER A 523 -9.87 -14.60 8.08
C SER A 523 -11.31 -14.39 8.53
N LYS A 524 -11.63 -14.85 9.74
CA LYS A 524 -12.92 -14.54 10.39
C LYS A 524 -13.15 -13.04 10.60
N TRP A 525 -12.09 -12.22 10.55
CA TRP A 525 -12.15 -10.76 10.71
C TRP A 525 -12.30 -10.01 9.39
N GLY A 526 -12.27 -10.71 8.24
CA GLY A 526 -12.47 -10.08 6.94
C GLY A 526 -11.80 -10.79 5.77
N SER A 527 -12.24 -10.45 4.56
CA SER A 527 -11.71 -10.94 3.27
C SER A 527 -11.47 -9.76 2.33
N TRP A 528 -10.56 -8.88 2.76
CA TRP A 528 -10.36 -7.55 2.19
C TRP A 528 -9.53 -7.54 0.91
N GLY A 529 -8.51 -8.41 0.84
CA GLY A 529 -7.59 -8.46 -0.28
C GLY A 529 -8.30 -8.80 -1.59
N ALA A 530 -7.95 -8.10 -2.66
CA ALA A 530 -8.34 -8.50 -4.00
C ALA A 530 -7.69 -9.86 -4.37
N LEU A 531 -6.44 -10.08 -3.94
CA LEU A 531 -5.77 -11.38 -3.91
C LEU A 531 -5.57 -11.85 -2.45
N ARG A 532 -5.53 -13.17 -2.23
CA ARG A 532 -5.26 -13.74 -0.90
C ARG A 532 -3.76 -13.83 -0.59
N HIS A 533 -2.93 -13.93 -1.61
CA HIS A 533 -1.47 -13.93 -1.57
C HIS A 533 -0.90 -13.65 -2.98
N LEU A 534 0.41 -13.40 -3.10
CA LEU A 534 1.04 -13.03 -4.37
C LEU A 534 0.92 -14.07 -5.49
N ASP A 535 0.76 -15.35 -5.16
CA ASP A 535 0.60 -16.45 -6.14
C ASP A 535 -0.86 -16.75 -6.52
N ASP A 536 -1.80 -15.95 -6.01
CA ASP A 536 -3.23 -16.19 -6.18
C ASP A 536 -3.74 -15.66 -7.52
N ALA A 537 -4.95 -16.09 -7.87
CA ALA A 537 -5.78 -15.53 -8.93
C ALA A 537 -7.24 -15.59 -8.46
N THR A 538 -7.97 -14.49 -8.57
CA THR A 538 -9.35 -14.40 -8.07
C THR A 538 -10.25 -13.69 -9.09
N PRO A 539 -11.53 -14.08 -9.22
CA PRO A 539 -12.47 -13.38 -10.10
C PRO A 539 -12.64 -11.89 -9.76
N ARG A 540 -12.46 -11.53 -8.49
CA ARG A 540 -12.47 -10.13 -8.03
C ARG A 540 -11.29 -9.34 -8.59
N TRP A 541 -10.08 -9.89 -8.51
CA TRP A 541 -8.89 -9.26 -9.09
C TRP A 541 -9.04 -9.10 -10.61
N ASP A 542 -9.57 -10.12 -11.27
CA ASP A 542 -9.79 -10.09 -12.72
C ASP A 542 -10.78 -8.98 -13.11
N ALA A 543 -11.91 -8.83 -12.40
CA ALA A 543 -12.87 -7.73 -12.64
C ALA A 543 -12.22 -6.34 -12.47
N LEU A 544 -11.44 -6.15 -11.41
CA LEU A 544 -10.72 -4.89 -11.15
C LEU A 544 -9.69 -4.57 -12.26
N MET A 545 -8.91 -5.56 -12.69
CA MET A 545 -7.88 -5.37 -13.71
C MET A 545 -8.46 -5.23 -15.12
N GLU A 546 -9.51 -5.96 -15.44
CA GLU A 546 -10.24 -5.80 -16.70
C GLU A 546 -10.83 -4.39 -16.80
N PHE A 547 -11.44 -3.88 -15.72
CA PHE A 547 -11.92 -2.50 -15.67
C PHE A 547 -10.77 -1.50 -15.89
N ASN A 548 -9.65 -1.65 -15.17
CA ASN A 548 -8.50 -0.78 -15.31
C ASN A 548 -7.91 -0.76 -16.73
N ALA A 549 -7.93 -1.91 -17.43
CA ALA A 549 -7.43 -2.04 -18.79
C ALA A 549 -8.41 -1.50 -19.86
N SER A 550 -9.71 -1.68 -19.66
CA SER A 550 -10.77 -1.31 -20.63
C SER A 550 -11.27 0.13 -20.47
N HIS A 551 -11.01 0.77 -19.33
CA HIS A 551 -11.50 2.09 -18.99
C HIS A 551 -10.35 3.02 -18.60
N PRO A 552 -9.57 3.57 -19.56
CA PRO A 552 -8.57 4.57 -19.21
C PRO A 552 -9.22 5.75 -18.49
N ALA A 553 -8.47 6.41 -17.58
CA ALA A 553 -9.02 7.45 -16.70
C ALA A 553 -9.85 8.49 -17.46
N TRP A 554 -11.17 8.41 -17.35
CA TRP A 554 -12.10 9.21 -18.16
C TRP A 554 -12.28 10.64 -17.65
N TRP A 555 -11.69 10.95 -16.50
CA TRP A 555 -11.78 12.25 -15.83
C TRP A 555 -10.47 13.06 -15.87
N ASP A 556 -9.37 12.47 -16.34
CA ASP A 556 -8.04 13.10 -16.39
C ASP A 556 -7.44 12.96 -17.79
N ASP A 557 -6.94 14.05 -18.37
CA ASP A 557 -6.40 14.13 -19.71
C ASP A 557 -4.87 13.94 -19.79
N ARG A 558 -4.20 13.64 -18.67
CA ARG A 558 -2.77 13.34 -18.65
C ARG A 558 -2.41 12.20 -19.61
N PRO A 559 -1.34 12.36 -20.42
CA PRO A 559 -0.96 11.37 -21.42
C PRO A 559 -0.45 10.09 -20.77
N ALA A 560 -0.62 8.95 -21.44
CA ALA A 560 -0.11 7.66 -20.95
C ALA A 560 1.40 7.64 -20.67
N SER A 561 2.18 8.53 -21.31
CA SER A 561 3.61 8.71 -21.05
C SER A 561 3.92 9.18 -19.61
N ASP A 562 2.94 9.77 -18.93
CA ASP A 562 3.08 10.12 -17.53
C ASP A 562 3.10 8.85 -16.69
N PHE A 563 2.34 7.81 -17.02
CA PHE A 563 2.16 6.59 -16.21
C PHE A 563 3.08 5.44 -16.60
N VAL A 564 4.29 5.75 -17.09
CA VAL A 564 5.30 4.75 -17.41
C VAL A 564 6.14 4.46 -16.16
N ALA A 565 5.96 3.25 -15.62
CA ALA A 565 6.69 2.75 -14.46
C ALA A 565 8.12 2.33 -14.83
N GLY A 566 8.95 2.23 -13.79
CA GLY A 566 10.28 1.66 -13.87
C GLY A 566 10.27 0.19 -14.30
N ARG A 567 11.30 -0.23 -15.03
CA ARG A 567 11.50 -1.61 -15.46
C ARG A 567 12.47 -2.31 -14.53
N LEU A 568 12.18 -3.57 -14.22
CA LEU A 568 13.15 -4.50 -13.68
C LEU A 568 13.67 -5.40 -14.80
N LEU A 569 14.95 -5.28 -15.15
CA LEU A 569 15.60 -6.06 -16.20
C LEU A 569 16.81 -6.82 -15.65
N ARG A 570 16.94 -8.10 -16.03
CA ARG A 570 18.05 -8.98 -15.66
C ARG A 570 18.55 -9.73 -16.89
N GLY A 571 19.86 -9.76 -17.11
CA GLY A 571 20.50 -10.62 -18.09
C GLY A 571 21.83 -10.09 -18.62
N ASP A 572 22.66 -10.99 -19.13
CA ASP A 572 24.04 -10.67 -19.55
C ASP A 572 24.09 -9.86 -20.87
N GLY A 573 25.14 -9.09 -21.05
CA GLY A 573 25.45 -8.29 -22.22
C GLY A 573 24.89 -6.87 -22.15
N ARG A 574 24.09 -6.46 -23.14
CA ARG A 574 23.57 -5.09 -23.22
C ARG A 574 22.12 -5.01 -22.72
N ILE A 575 21.91 -4.25 -21.66
CA ILE A 575 20.59 -3.94 -21.10
C ILE A 575 20.32 -2.45 -21.25
N ALA A 576 19.07 -2.07 -21.57
CA ALA A 576 18.65 -0.68 -21.64
C ALA A 576 17.35 -0.46 -20.88
N GLY A 577 17.38 0.52 -19.97
CA GLY A 577 16.23 1.04 -19.25
C GLY A 577 15.22 1.78 -20.14
N GLY A 578 14.09 2.15 -19.53
CA GLY A 578 13.12 3.10 -20.03
C GLY A 578 13.26 4.49 -19.38
N PRO A 579 12.26 5.37 -19.54
CA PRO A 579 12.27 6.71 -18.96
C PRO A 579 11.78 6.77 -17.50
N GLY A 580 11.44 5.63 -16.91
CA GLY A 580 11.01 5.49 -15.51
C GLY A 580 12.17 5.05 -14.62
N ASP A 581 11.94 4.93 -13.33
CA ASP A 581 13.00 4.59 -12.36
C ASP A 581 13.33 3.09 -12.43
N ASP A 582 14.34 2.72 -13.21
CA ASP A 582 14.62 1.34 -13.57
C ASP A 582 15.59 0.63 -12.60
N LEU A 583 15.52 -0.69 -12.58
CA LEU A 583 16.47 -1.58 -11.91
C LEU A 583 17.07 -2.54 -12.93
N LEU A 584 18.36 -2.38 -13.21
CA LEU A 584 19.10 -3.12 -14.25
C LEU A 584 20.18 -4.00 -13.62
N LEU A 585 20.15 -5.31 -13.90
CA LEU A 585 21.12 -6.28 -13.39
C LEU A 585 21.87 -6.97 -14.55
N GLY A 586 23.19 -6.74 -14.66
CA GLY A 586 24.08 -7.32 -15.68
C GLY A 586 24.28 -8.82 -15.55
N GLY A 587 24.62 -9.30 -14.36
CA GLY A 587 24.82 -10.74 -14.14
C GLY A 587 26.30 -11.10 -14.15
N ALA A 588 26.72 -12.01 -15.02
CA ALA A 588 28.12 -12.42 -15.12
C ALA A 588 28.67 -12.16 -16.52
N GLY A 589 29.93 -11.72 -16.61
CA GLY A 589 30.54 -11.26 -17.85
C GLY A 589 30.68 -9.74 -17.87
N ASP A 590 31.17 -9.20 -18.99
CA ASP A 590 31.33 -7.76 -19.14
C ASP A 590 30.05 -7.16 -19.73
N ASP A 591 29.27 -6.48 -18.90
CA ASP A 591 27.94 -5.99 -19.24
C ASP A 591 27.92 -4.49 -19.58
N THR A 592 26.91 -4.05 -20.33
CA THR A 592 26.64 -2.63 -20.61
C THR A 592 25.21 -2.29 -20.22
N LEU A 593 25.06 -1.52 -19.14
CA LEU A 593 23.77 -1.12 -18.58
C LEU A 593 23.47 0.33 -18.94
N ALA A 594 22.52 0.56 -19.83
CA ALA A 594 22.12 1.90 -20.24
C ALA A 594 20.94 2.43 -19.42
N ALA A 595 21.22 3.46 -18.62
CA ALA A 595 20.21 4.24 -17.92
C ALA A 595 19.36 5.00 -18.94
N GLY A 596 18.04 5.01 -18.75
CA GLY A 596 17.11 5.70 -19.65
C GLY A 596 16.62 7.04 -19.12
N GLY A 597 16.98 7.38 -17.88
CA GLY A 597 16.63 8.63 -17.19
C GLY A 597 15.68 8.39 -16.02
N GLY A 598 15.72 9.26 -15.02
CA GLY A 598 15.07 9.03 -13.72
C GLY A 598 16.01 8.50 -12.64
N GLU A 599 15.44 7.90 -11.60
CA GLU A 599 16.18 7.34 -10.48
C GLU A 599 16.53 5.86 -10.72
N ASP A 600 17.49 5.61 -11.59
CA ASP A 600 17.89 4.25 -11.99
C ASP A 600 18.85 3.59 -10.99
N SER A 601 18.75 2.27 -10.82
CA SER A 601 19.69 1.44 -10.06
C SER A 601 20.31 0.38 -10.97
N LEU A 602 21.62 0.39 -11.10
CA LEU A 602 22.40 -0.46 -12.00
C LEU A 602 23.35 -1.32 -11.17
N HIS A 603 23.28 -2.63 -11.36
CA HIS A 603 24.19 -3.60 -10.77
C HIS A 603 24.90 -4.36 -11.89
N GLY A 604 26.20 -4.12 -12.10
CA GLY A 604 26.96 -4.81 -13.14
C GLY A 604 27.04 -6.31 -12.86
N GLY A 605 27.51 -6.67 -11.66
CA GLY A 605 27.60 -8.06 -11.25
C GLY A 605 29.05 -8.50 -11.23
N GLY A 606 29.35 -9.62 -11.86
CA GLY A 606 30.71 -10.15 -11.93
C GLY A 606 31.31 -9.95 -13.31
N GLY A 607 32.29 -9.06 -13.45
CA GLY A 607 32.98 -8.83 -14.72
C GLY A 607 33.60 -7.44 -14.75
N ALA A 608 33.82 -6.89 -15.94
CA ALA A 608 34.15 -5.48 -16.15
C ALA A 608 32.96 -4.76 -16.80
N ASP A 609 32.13 -4.15 -15.97
CA ASP A 609 30.82 -3.63 -16.35
C ASP A 609 30.86 -2.13 -16.67
N THR A 610 30.02 -1.73 -17.62
CA THR A 610 29.91 -0.33 -18.07
C THR A 610 28.50 0.21 -17.86
N ALA A 611 28.36 1.26 -17.06
CA ALA A 611 27.14 2.06 -17.01
C ALA A 611 27.14 3.11 -18.14
N LEU A 612 26.07 3.19 -18.93
CA LEU A 612 25.89 4.19 -19.98
C LEU A 612 24.83 5.21 -19.53
N LEU A 613 25.26 6.43 -19.21
CA LEU A 613 24.43 7.51 -18.66
C LEU A 613 24.02 8.53 -19.74
N PRO A 614 22.79 9.09 -19.69
CA PRO A 614 22.33 10.09 -20.65
C PRO A 614 22.96 11.48 -20.40
N GLY A 615 23.32 12.21 -21.47
CA GLY A 615 23.86 13.57 -21.37
C GLY A 615 25.38 13.64 -21.35
N ALA A 616 25.94 14.81 -21.07
CA ALA A 616 27.38 15.04 -21.08
C ALA A 616 28.05 14.77 -19.71
N PRO A 617 29.34 14.35 -19.67
CA PRO A 617 30.03 14.04 -18.41
C PRO A 617 30.10 15.20 -17.40
N ASP A 618 30.18 16.45 -17.88
CA ASP A 618 30.26 17.66 -17.06
C ASP A 618 28.93 18.05 -16.40
N GLU A 619 27.83 17.40 -16.76
CA GLU A 619 26.53 17.55 -16.11
C GLU A 619 26.44 16.73 -14.81
N TYR A 620 27.35 15.79 -14.58
CA TYR A 620 27.24 14.83 -13.49
C TYR A 620 28.12 15.14 -12.28
N ARG A 621 27.58 14.87 -11.10
CA ARG A 621 28.32 14.80 -9.84
C ARG A 621 28.27 13.38 -9.30
N PHE A 622 29.43 12.87 -8.94
CA PHE A 622 29.59 11.54 -8.37
C PHE A 622 29.86 11.62 -6.88
N ARG A 623 29.17 10.78 -6.10
CA ARG A 623 29.43 10.62 -4.66
C ARG A 623 29.37 9.16 -4.28
N ALA A 624 30.26 8.75 -3.37
CA ALA A 624 30.19 7.43 -2.77
C ALA A 624 28.95 7.33 -1.86
N ASP A 625 28.31 6.17 -1.88
CA ASP A 625 27.21 5.79 -0.99
C ASP A 625 27.35 4.32 -0.57
N GLY A 626 28.17 4.10 0.47
CA GLY A 626 28.57 2.76 0.89
C GLY A 626 29.32 2.03 -0.23
N PRO A 627 28.87 0.82 -0.64
CA PRO A 627 29.48 0.08 -1.75
C PRO A 627 29.03 0.56 -3.13
N ALA A 628 28.06 1.48 -3.20
CA ALA A 628 27.57 2.04 -4.44
C ALA A 628 28.18 3.43 -4.71
N MET A 629 28.07 3.87 -5.96
CA MET A 629 28.30 5.26 -6.35
C MET A 629 26.99 5.87 -6.85
N ILE A 630 26.71 7.10 -6.46
CA ILE A 630 25.57 7.85 -6.97
C ILE A 630 26.06 8.86 -7.99
N ALA A 631 25.49 8.83 -9.19
CA ALA A 631 25.66 9.82 -10.25
C ALA A 631 24.42 10.71 -10.32
N GLU A 632 24.54 11.98 -9.95
CA GLU A 632 23.46 12.97 -9.98
C GLU A 632 23.67 13.94 -11.13
N ARG A 633 22.67 14.07 -12.02
CA ARG A 633 22.72 14.98 -13.16
C ARG A 633 22.17 16.35 -12.78
N ALA A 634 22.96 17.39 -13.00
CA ALA A 634 22.58 18.75 -12.64
C ALA A 634 21.37 19.25 -13.46
N GLY A 635 20.38 19.83 -12.77
CA GLY A 635 19.21 20.43 -13.41
C GLY A 635 18.15 19.44 -13.90
N THR A 636 18.34 18.14 -13.65
CA THR A 636 17.32 17.11 -13.90
C THR A 636 16.99 16.36 -12.60
N ARG A 637 16.05 15.41 -12.69
CA ARG A 637 15.76 14.45 -11.61
C ARG A 637 16.65 13.21 -11.67
N ASP A 638 17.55 13.12 -12.65
CA ASP A 638 18.25 11.87 -12.95
C ASP A 638 19.29 11.59 -11.84
N ARG A 639 19.11 10.48 -11.15
CA ARG A 639 19.97 10.02 -10.07
C ARG A 639 20.22 8.52 -10.21
N ILE A 640 21.41 8.16 -10.66
CA ILE A 640 21.74 6.77 -10.96
C ILE A 640 22.58 6.18 -9.82
N ARG A 641 22.11 5.09 -9.21
CA ARG A 641 22.86 4.26 -8.27
C ARG A 641 23.64 3.20 -9.05
N LEU A 642 24.95 3.17 -8.87
CA LEU A 642 25.87 2.26 -9.55
C LEU A 642 26.50 1.31 -8.53
N PHE A 643 26.28 0.01 -8.71
CA PHE A 643 26.86 -1.03 -7.86
C PHE A 643 27.60 -2.05 -8.71
N ALA A 644 28.81 -2.45 -8.31
CA ALA A 644 29.67 -3.34 -9.12
C ALA A 644 29.76 -2.87 -10.58
N ILE A 645 30.15 -1.61 -10.77
CA ILE A 645 30.33 -0.99 -12.08
C ILE A 645 31.77 -0.46 -12.13
N GLU A 646 32.55 -0.92 -13.10
CA GLU A 646 33.95 -0.54 -13.25
C GLU A 646 34.13 0.69 -14.14
N GLN A 647 33.22 0.93 -15.08
CA GLN A 647 33.31 1.99 -16.10
C GLN A 647 32.02 2.78 -16.27
N VAL A 648 32.13 4.09 -16.56
CA VAL A 648 30.99 4.95 -16.89
C VAL A 648 31.19 5.58 -18.28
N ALA A 649 30.23 5.41 -19.17
CA ALA A 649 30.17 6.05 -20.48
C ALA A 649 28.95 6.96 -20.58
N PHE A 650 28.97 7.91 -21.52
CA PHE A 650 27.94 8.92 -21.65
C PHE A 650 27.37 8.95 -23.07
N THR A 651 26.06 9.12 -23.22
CA THR A 651 25.37 9.34 -24.50
C THR A 651 24.96 10.80 -24.66
N ASP A 652 25.68 11.54 -25.52
CA ASP A 652 25.40 12.94 -25.84
C ASP A 652 25.07 13.08 -27.34
N GLY A 653 23.87 13.55 -27.67
CA GLY A 653 23.45 13.75 -29.06
C GLY A 653 23.47 12.50 -29.96
N GLY A 654 23.47 11.30 -29.39
CA GLY A 654 23.59 10.02 -30.12
C GLY A 654 25.03 9.52 -30.28
N GLU A 655 26.03 10.25 -29.80
CA GLU A 655 27.42 9.80 -29.74
C GLU A 655 27.77 9.27 -28.34
N THR A 656 28.39 8.08 -28.29
CA THR A 656 28.92 7.53 -27.04
C THR A 656 30.32 8.09 -26.78
N ARG A 657 30.47 8.87 -25.70
CA ARG A 657 31.78 9.29 -25.18
C ARG A 657 32.14 8.41 -23.99
N ARG A 658 33.21 7.64 -24.11
CA ARG A 658 33.81 6.95 -22.95
C ARG A 658 34.62 7.96 -22.16
N ALA A 659 34.29 8.10 -20.88
CA ALA A 659 35.19 8.70 -19.92
C ALA A 659 35.68 7.54 -19.04
N ASP A 660 36.98 7.25 -19.06
CA ASP A 660 37.53 6.18 -18.22
C ASP A 660 37.54 6.64 -16.76
N PHE A 661 36.39 6.56 -16.09
CA PHE A 661 36.31 6.60 -14.65
C PHE A 661 36.39 5.17 -14.14
N ILE A 662 37.52 4.80 -13.55
CA ILE A 662 37.64 3.55 -12.81
C ILE A 662 37.04 3.82 -11.42
N LEU A 663 35.82 3.32 -11.19
CA LEU A 663 35.29 3.22 -9.84
C LEU A 663 36.07 2.07 -9.17
N ARG A 664 36.87 2.38 -8.14
CA ARG A 664 37.66 1.40 -7.39
C ARG A 664 37.01 1.06 -6.06
#